data_AF-A0A834IRH4-F1
#
_entry.id   AF-A0A834IRH4-F1
#
_cell.length_a   1.000
_cell.length_b   1.000
_cell.length_c   1.000
_cell.angle_alpha   90.00
_cell.angle_beta   90.00
_cell.angle_gamma   90.00
#
_symmetry.space_group_name_H-M   'P 1'
#
loop_
_entity.id
_entity.type
_entity.pdbx_description
1 polymer ?
#
loop_
_entity_poly.entity_id
_entity_poly.type
_entity_poly.pdbx_seq_one_letter_code
_entity_poly.pdbx_strand_id
1 'polypeptide(L)'
;MSKTNKITVSQYFIGKKIFVTGGSGFIGKVLLEMLLRLCPDISTIYILIRAKKGKTPEERIKQILDLPLYDRLKKEYPENLKKVIPVVGDVTELNLGLSPESRKLLIDEVNIIYNGAASVRFDDDLKDAVLLNTRSTRETVLLAKEMKNLEVFIHISTTYCHTDKKVIEERIYPALADWKMSIELAENCDSHTLSILTAKYIHPLPNTYTFTKGLSEHVINDLCNGQIPAVVYRPSIVISSLNQPFPGWIDNFNGPVGLLVASGKGILRSAYSEPNLTADYIPVDIICKGLILTTWKKGVDNSDDKLKLDVYNASNNNINNVNMREMIDIGADLSWKYPLNDILWYPSGGITNCIYYHYLKVIFYHVLPALLIDGLLVLLGKKTILLKVQRRIYIANMALQYFLTREWQFINEKGLKLEKEILPEDIENFQFHRDTEVIEYFKNALLGARQYLLKEDASTLPRARTHIRRMFILYIFVNAVIYIGMFYLFFYKYDVIVSEITSHLTVFQKFVARNQDINSEIIMTGSKKITIPQYFKGKKIFITGGSGFIGKVLIELLLRLCPDVSTVYVLIRPKKGKTPEERIKQILDLPLFERLKKEYPENVKKIVPVTGDVTELNLGLTTKSRKLLIEEVNVVYNCAASVRFDDDLKDAILLNTRGTRETVLLAKAMKHLDLFLHISTAYCQADKQVIEEKIYPTAADQNESIKLAENCDSHTLSILTSKYIHPLPNTYTFSKALSEQVINDLCNGQIPAAICRPSIVISTLNQPFPGWVDNFNGPVGLLAASGKGILRSIYSRPDLTADYMPVDIICKGLLVLTWKKGLETNNEDKLKLDVFNASNNNINNVTTGEMIDMGADLSWKYPLSNILWYPNGSITTCMFYHYIRVIFYHILPALVVDGLLILIGKKPMLLKVQRKIYIANMALQYFVTQEWKFINEKGSQLESARQHLLKDDLSTLPRARVNYKRMYALYLICNTVIYVGLAYLFFFKYNVIGFIYRYVMSYFISL
;
A
#
# COMPACT_ATOMS: atom_id res chain seq x y z
N MET A 1 19.36 -62.20 30.84
CA MET A 1 19.01 -61.18 29.83
C MET A 1 17.63 -61.55 29.27
N SER A 2 16.56 -60.88 29.71
CA SER A 2 15.22 -61.13 29.17
C SER A 2 15.05 -60.43 27.82
N LYS A 3 14.56 -61.16 26.82
CA LYS A 3 14.05 -60.55 25.59
C LYS A 3 12.77 -59.82 25.94
N THR A 4 12.80 -58.49 26.00
CA THR A 4 11.58 -57.68 25.97
C THR A 4 10.97 -57.79 24.57
N ASN A 5 9.80 -58.43 24.45
CA ASN A 5 9.03 -58.46 23.21
C ASN A 5 8.66 -57.02 22.84
N LYS A 6 9.32 -56.46 21.82
CA LYS A 6 8.94 -55.16 21.27
C LYS A 6 7.62 -55.30 20.52
N ILE A 7 6.67 -54.40 20.78
CA ILE A 7 5.35 -54.38 20.16
C ILE A 7 5.46 -53.69 18.81
N THR A 8 4.96 -54.32 17.73
CA THR A 8 4.94 -53.72 16.38
C THR A 8 4.01 -52.50 16.32
N VAL A 9 4.19 -51.66 15.30
CA VAL A 9 3.34 -50.48 15.07
C VAL A 9 1.88 -50.92 14.96
N SER A 10 1.58 -51.91 14.12
CA SER A 10 0.22 -52.43 13.96
C SER A 10 -0.36 -53.04 15.24
N GLN A 11 0.44 -53.81 16.01
CA GLN A 11 0.00 -54.41 17.27
C GLN A 11 -0.40 -53.37 18.33
N TYR A 12 0.29 -52.23 18.40
CA TYR A 12 -0.06 -51.17 19.34
C TYR A 12 -1.45 -50.58 19.07
N PHE A 13 -1.90 -50.55 17.81
CA PHE A 13 -3.21 -50.01 17.44
C PHE A 13 -4.38 -51.01 17.60
N ILE A 14 -4.12 -52.28 17.96
CA ILE A 14 -5.16 -53.29 18.19
C ILE A 14 -6.17 -52.80 19.24
N GLY A 15 -7.46 -52.80 18.89
CA GLY A 15 -8.56 -52.45 19.77
C GLY A 15 -8.64 -50.96 20.14
N LYS A 16 -7.69 -50.11 19.72
CA LYS A 16 -7.68 -48.68 20.08
C LYS A 16 -8.84 -47.95 19.42
N LYS A 17 -9.34 -46.92 20.12
CA LYS A 17 -10.33 -45.97 19.62
C LYS A 17 -9.68 -44.59 19.46
N ILE A 18 -9.83 -44.00 18.27
CA ILE A 18 -9.11 -42.81 17.83
C ILE A 18 -10.10 -41.66 17.62
N PHE A 19 -9.77 -40.44 18.05
CA PHE A 19 -10.52 -39.22 17.72
C PHE A 19 -9.68 -38.31 16.80
N VAL A 20 -10.26 -37.86 15.69
CA VAL A 20 -9.58 -37.04 14.69
C VAL A 20 -10.33 -35.72 14.49
N THR A 21 -9.71 -34.61 14.89
CA THR A 21 -10.15 -33.28 14.45
C THR A 21 -9.55 -32.98 13.08
N GLY A 22 -10.34 -32.41 12.16
CA GLY A 22 -9.86 -32.12 10.81
C GLY A 22 -9.74 -33.35 9.89
N GLY A 23 -10.34 -34.49 10.23
CA GLY A 23 -10.33 -35.70 9.40
C GLY A 23 -10.85 -35.51 7.96
N SER A 24 -11.67 -34.49 7.71
CA SER A 24 -12.09 -34.11 6.35
C SER A 24 -11.09 -33.26 5.55
N GLY A 25 -9.92 -32.93 6.11
CA GLY A 25 -8.83 -32.20 5.46
C GLY A 25 -7.86 -33.13 4.71
N PHE A 26 -6.91 -32.56 3.95
CA PHE A 26 -6.01 -33.33 3.08
C PHE A 26 -5.19 -34.40 3.83
N ILE A 27 -4.45 -34.00 4.87
CA ILE A 27 -3.70 -34.93 5.73
C ILE A 27 -4.65 -35.91 6.43
N GLY A 28 -5.78 -35.41 6.95
CA GLY A 28 -6.77 -36.22 7.66
C GLY A 28 -7.30 -37.40 6.82
N LYS A 29 -7.64 -37.17 5.56
CA LYS A 29 -8.12 -38.24 4.65
C LYS A 29 -7.09 -39.33 4.43
N VAL A 30 -5.83 -38.95 4.17
CA VAL A 30 -4.73 -39.90 3.93
C VAL A 30 -4.40 -40.66 5.21
N LEU A 31 -4.35 -39.97 6.36
CA LEU A 31 -4.15 -40.61 7.67
C LEU A 31 -5.25 -41.65 7.98
N LEU A 32 -6.51 -41.35 7.66
CA LEU A 32 -7.63 -42.28 7.82
C LEU A 32 -7.49 -43.52 6.93
N GLU A 33 -7.12 -43.36 5.66
CA GLU A 33 -6.88 -44.49 4.76
C GLU A 33 -5.75 -45.38 5.30
N MET A 34 -4.64 -44.77 5.70
CA MET A 34 -3.45 -45.48 6.15
C MET A 34 -3.68 -46.18 7.50
N LEU A 35 -4.37 -45.55 8.45
CA LEU A 35 -4.74 -46.21 9.72
C LEU A 35 -5.62 -47.44 9.46
N LEU A 36 -6.67 -47.31 8.64
CA LEU A 36 -7.61 -48.41 8.38
C LEU A 36 -7.03 -49.56 7.55
N ARG A 37 -5.99 -49.31 6.76
CA ARG A 37 -5.32 -50.35 5.94
C ARG A 37 -4.07 -50.94 6.61
N LEU A 38 -3.24 -50.12 7.26
CA LEU A 38 -1.97 -50.57 7.87
C LEU A 38 -2.15 -51.05 9.32
N CYS A 39 -3.21 -50.62 10.00
CA CYS A 39 -3.56 -51.04 11.35
C CYS A 39 -5.01 -51.57 11.36
N PRO A 40 -5.28 -52.68 10.63
CA PRO A 40 -6.65 -53.12 10.35
C PRO A 40 -7.46 -53.48 11.60
N ASP A 41 -6.81 -53.78 12.73
CA ASP A 41 -7.41 -54.18 14.00
C ASP A 41 -7.75 -53.02 14.95
N ILE A 42 -7.66 -51.77 14.49
CA ILE A 42 -8.27 -50.61 15.18
C ILE A 42 -9.75 -50.89 15.44
N SER A 43 -10.28 -50.45 16.59
CA SER A 43 -11.69 -50.62 16.93
C SER A 43 -12.57 -49.59 16.21
N THR A 44 -12.31 -48.30 16.43
CA THR A 44 -13.15 -47.20 15.95
C THR A 44 -12.32 -45.95 15.68
N ILE A 45 -12.67 -45.19 14.64
CA ILE A 45 -12.15 -43.83 14.40
C ILE A 45 -13.32 -42.84 14.37
N TYR A 46 -13.41 -42.04 15.43
CA TYR A 46 -14.34 -40.92 15.55
C TYR A 46 -13.81 -39.69 14.81
N ILE A 47 -14.57 -39.15 13.87
CA ILE A 47 -14.20 -37.93 13.11
C ILE A 47 -15.11 -36.79 13.51
N LEU A 48 -14.53 -35.71 14.06
CA LEU A 48 -15.27 -34.48 14.29
C LEU A 48 -15.65 -33.84 12.94
N ILE A 49 -16.96 -33.73 12.68
CA ILE A 49 -17.48 -33.21 11.42
C ILE A 49 -18.66 -32.25 11.61
N ARG A 50 -18.56 -31.12 10.91
CA ARG A 50 -19.56 -30.05 10.96
C ARG A 50 -20.81 -30.41 10.17
N ALA A 51 -21.98 -30.09 10.71
CA ALA A 51 -23.19 -29.99 9.90
C ALA A 51 -22.98 -28.93 8.79
N LYS A 52 -23.49 -29.18 7.58
CA LYS A 52 -23.45 -28.20 6.48
C LYS A 52 -24.83 -28.11 5.86
N LYS A 53 -25.30 -26.89 5.55
CA LYS A 53 -26.63 -26.67 4.95
C LYS A 53 -26.87 -27.64 3.78
N GLY A 54 -27.88 -28.49 3.93
CA GLY A 54 -28.30 -29.48 2.93
C GLY A 54 -27.52 -30.79 2.88
N LYS A 55 -26.65 -31.12 3.87
CA LYS A 55 -25.99 -32.44 3.97
C LYS A 55 -25.83 -32.92 5.43
N THR A 56 -26.13 -34.20 5.69
CA THR A 56 -25.92 -34.81 7.02
C THR A 56 -24.44 -35.13 7.28
N PRO A 57 -24.02 -35.31 8.55
CA PRO A 57 -22.67 -35.79 8.90
C PRO A 57 -22.28 -37.08 8.17
N GLU A 58 -23.21 -38.04 8.08
CA GLU A 58 -23.04 -39.35 7.46
C GLU A 58 -22.85 -39.23 5.94
N GLU A 59 -23.66 -38.40 5.28
CA GLU A 59 -23.49 -38.09 3.84
C GLU A 59 -22.15 -37.43 3.55
N ARG A 60 -21.63 -36.62 4.48
CA ARG A 60 -20.31 -35.98 4.35
C ARG A 60 -19.17 -36.98 4.56
N ILE A 61 -19.29 -37.92 5.50
CA ILE A 61 -18.33 -39.03 5.64
C ILE A 61 -18.37 -39.93 4.40
N LYS A 62 -19.56 -40.30 3.93
CA LYS A 62 -19.72 -41.09 2.70
C LYS A 62 -19.02 -40.44 1.51
N GLN A 63 -19.20 -39.13 1.29
CA GLN A 63 -18.50 -38.38 0.24
C GLN A 63 -16.97 -38.33 0.38
N ILE A 64 -16.44 -38.53 1.59
CA ILE A 64 -14.99 -38.69 1.81
C ILE A 64 -14.58 -40.12 1.42
N LEU A 65 -15.28 -41.14 1.93
CA LEU A 65 -14.97 -42.55 1.66
C LEU A 65 -15.22 -42.95 0.19
N ASP A 66 -16.09 -42.24 -0.52
CA ASP A 66 -16.33 -42.39 -1.97
C ASP A 66 -15.15 -41.89 -2.84
N LEU A 67 -14.16 -41.17 -2.27
CA LEU A 67 -13.00 -40.70 -3.02
C LEU A 67 -12.12 -41.87 -3.52
N PRO A 68 -11.45 -41.74 -4.69
CA PRO A 68 -10.55 -42.77 -5.21
C PRO A 68 -9.41 -43.16 -4.27
N LEU A 69 -9.02 -42.27 -3.36
CA LEU A 69 -8.09 -42.52 -2.26
C LEU A 69 -8.38 -43.85 -1.54
N TYR A 70 -9.65 -44.15 -1.27
CA TYR A 70 -10.07 -45.32 -0.51
C TYR A 70 -10.32 -46.56 -1.37
N ASP A 71 -10.10 -46.52 -2.69
CA ASP A 71 -10.42 -47.65 -3.58
C ASP A 71 -9.53 -48.88 -3.35
N ARG A 72 -8.33 -48.68 -2.78
CA ARG A 72 -7.49 -49.76 -2.28
C ARG A 72 -8.07 -50.39 -1.01
N LEU A 73 -8.37 -49.55 -0.01
CA LEU A 73 -9.01 -49.98 1.24
C LEU A 73 -10.35 -50.71 1.01
N LYS A 74 -11.19 -50.24 0.07
CA LYS A 74 -12.45 -50.91 -0.34
C LYS A 74 -12.25 -52.33 -0.87
N LYS A 75 -11.09 -52.64 -1.45
CA LYS A 75 -10.76 -53.97 -2.00
C LYS A 75 -10.10 -54.88 -0.95
N GLU A 76 -9.18 -54.33 -0.17
CA GLU A 76 -8.39 -55.11 0.81
C GLU A 76 -9.14 -55.31 2.14
N TYR A 77 -9.81 -54.28 2.66
CA TYR A 77 -10.50 -54.30 3.96
C TYR A 77 -11.85 -53.52 3.92
N PRO A 78 -12.85 -53.97 3.13
CA PRO A 78 -14.12 -53.26 2.96
C PRO A 78 -14.86 -52.98 4.28
N GLU A 79 -14.79 -53.91 5.23
CA GLU A 79 -15.45 -53.79 6.54
C GLU A 79 -14.83 -52.69 7.43
N ASN A 80 -13.54 -52.36 7.24
CA ASN A 80 -12.88 -51.32 8.03
C ASN A 80 -13.45 -49.92 7.78
N LEU A 81 -14.15 -49.69 6.66
CA LEU A 81 -14.87 -48.43 6.40
C LEU A 81 -15.99 -48.18 7.43
N LYS A 82 -16.60 -49.24 8.00
CA LYS A 82 -17.65 -49.13 9.02
C LYS A 82 -17.12 -48.64 10.38
N LYS A 83 -15.80 -48.68 10.58
CA LYS A 83 -15.13 -48.20 11.79
C LYS A 83 -15.04 -46.67 11.87
N VAL A 84 -15.37 -45.97 10.78
CA VAL A 84 -15.36 -44.51 10.69
C VAL A 84 -16.71 -43.94 11.16
N ILE A 85 -16.74 -43.37 12.35
CA ILE A 85 -17.98 -42.84 12.95
C ILE A 85 -17.94 -41.30 12.96
N PRO A 86 -18.91 -40.60 12.33
CA PRO A 86 -19.02 -39.15 12.44
C PRO A 86 -19.41 -38.75 13.87
N VAL A 87 -18.76 -37.72 14.39
CA VAL A 87 -19.18 -37.02 15.60
C VAL A 87 -19.49 -35.57 15.23
N VAL A 88 -20.70 -35.12 15.56
CA VAL A 88 -21.15 -33.77 15.19
C VAL A 88 -20.53 -32.73 16.09
N GLY A 89 -19.90 -31.72 15.49
CA GLY A 89 -19.38 -30.55 16.20
C GLY A 89 -18.61 -29.60 15.27
N ASP A 90 -18.25 -28.43 15.79
CA ASP A 90 -17.39 -27.45 15.13
C ASP A 90 -16.26 -27.02 16.07
N VAL A 91 -15.04 -27.09 15.58
CA VAL A 91 -13.83 -26.67 16.32
C VAL A 91 -13.81 -25.18 16.63
N THR A 92 -14.61 -24.37 15.93
CA THR A 92 -14.78 -22.95 16.27
C THR A 92 -15.77 -22.73 17.40
N GLU A 93 -16.49 -23.73 17.88
CA GLU A 93 -17.39 -23.60 19.02
C GLU A 93 -16.71 -24.03 20.33
N LEU A 94 -17.18 -23.49 21.46
CA LEU A 94 -16.76 -23.96 22.79
C LEU A 94 -17.15 -25.43 22.96
N ASN A 95 -16.34 -26.20 23.70
CA ASN A 95 -16.47 -27.65 23.82
C ASN A 95 -16.51 -28.39 22.47
N LEU A 96 -15.90 -27.82 21.42
CA LEU A 96 -15.91 -28.32 20.04
C LEU A 96 -17.32 -28.46 19.44
N GLY A 97 -18.33 -27.77 20.00
CA GLY A 97 -19.73 -27.90 19.59
C GLY A 97 -20.33 -29.30 19.80
N LEU A 98 -19.73 -30.12 20.66
CA LEU A 98 -20.18 -31.48 20.94
C LEU A 98 -21.47 -31.51 21.77
N SER A 99 -22.35 -32.47 21.49
CA SER A 99 -23.45 -32.80 22.41
C SER A 99 -22.90 -33.42 23.72
N PRO A 100 -23.62 -33.34 24.85
CA PRO A 100 -23.18 -33.96 26.11
C PRO A 100 -22.92 -35.47 25.98
N GLU A 101 -23.74 -36.17 25.19
CA GLU A 101 -23.63 -37.61 24.92
C GLU A 101 -22.38 -37.90 24.10
N SER A 102 -22.15 -37.10 23.05
CA SER A 102 -20.95 -37.21 22.19
C SER A 102 -19.67 -36.90 22.96
N ARG A 103 -19.69 -35.88 23.84
CA ARG A 103 -18.56 -35.56 24.72
C ARG A 103 -18.26 -36.73 25.66
N LYS A 104 -19.29 -37.27 26.31
CA LYS A 104 -19.16 -38.39 27.24
C LYS A 104 -18.62 -39.64 26.54
N LEU A 105 -19.12 -39.98 25.35
CA LEU A 105 -18.60 -41.08 24.54
C LEU A 105 -17.09 -40.94 24.29
N LEU A 106 -16.63 -39.76 23.88
CA LEU A 106 -15.21 -39.52 23.63
C LEU A 106 -14.38 -39.62 24.92
N ILE A 107 -14.88 -39.08 26.04
CA ILE A 107 -14.25 -39.17 27.38
C ILE A 107 -14.10 -40.61 27.86
N ASP A 108 -15.14 -41.42 27.70
CA ASP A 108 -15.19 -42.78 28.21
C ASP A 108 -14.37 -43.75 27.33
N GLU A 109 -14.24 -43.50 26.02
CA GLU A 109 -13.77 -44.52 25.08
C GLU A 109 -12.45 -44.24 24.35
N VAL A 110 -12.02 -42.98 24.16
CA VAL A 110 -10.91 -42.66 23.25
C VAL A 110 -9.54 -42.89 23.90
N ASN A 111 -8.63 -43.52 23.13
CA ASN A 111 -7.23 -43.73 23.50
C ASN A 111 -6.27 -42.72 22.85
N ILE A 112 -6.56 -42.28 21.62
CA ILE A 112 -5.62 -41.51 20.80
C ILE A 112 -6.34 -40.32 20.18
N ILE A 113 -5.77 -39.11 20.30
CA ILE A 113 -6.24 -37.91 19.59
C ILE A 113 -5.25 -37.50 18.51
N TYR A 114 -5.75 -37.29 17.29
CA TYR A 114 -5.07 -36.51 16.24
C TYR A 114 -5.78 -35.16 16.09
N ASN A 115 -5.18 -34.11 16.64
CA ASN A 115 -5.66 -32.73 16.52
C ASN A 115 -5.07 -32.07 15.25
N GLY A 116 -5.79 -32.23 14.13
CA GLY A 116 -5.41 -31.74 12.80
C GLY A 116 -6.30 -30.64 12.23
N ALA A 117 -7.32 -30.19 12.96
CA ALA A 117 -8.19 -29.11 12.50
C ALA A 117 -7.43 -27.76 12.47
N ALA A 118 -7.40 -27.13 11.30
CA ALA A 118 -6.85 -25.80 11.11
C ALA A 118 -7.37 -25.17 9.82
N SER A 119 -7.29 -23.85 9.74
CA SER A 119 -7.30 -23.15 8.45
C SER A 119 -5.87 -22.99 7.99
N VAL A 120 -5.64 -23.27 6.71
CA VAL A 120 -4.33 -23.17 6.03
C VAL A 120 -4.29 -21.99 5.05
N ARG A 121 -5.25 -21.06 5.18
CA ARG A 121 -5.29 -19.81 4.41
C ARG A 121 -4.35 -18.78 5.05
N PHE A 122 -3.69 -17.98 4.22
CA PHE A 122 -2.78 -16.92 4.69
C PHE A 122 -3.47 -15.54 4.77
N ASP A 123 -4.70 -15.46 4.28
CA ASP A 123 -5.56 -14.27 4.19
C ASP A 123 -6.78 -14.33 5.13
N ASP A 124 -6.75 -15.20 6.14
CA ASP A 124 -7.75 -15.19 7.22
C ASP A 124 -7.55 -13.99 8.15
N ASP A 125 -8.66 -13.33 8.51
CA ASP A 125 -8.69 -12.33 9.57
C ASP A 125 -8.17 -12.92 10.89
N LEU A 126 -7.45 -12.09 11.68
CA LEU A 126 -6.81 -12.54 12.91
C LEU A 126 -7.79 -13.18 13.91
N LYS A 127 -9.03 -12.66 13.97
CA LYS A 127 -10.13 -13.23 14.78
C LYS A 127 -10.36 -14.69 14.40
N ASP A 128 -10.76 -14.94 13.15
CA ASP A 128 -11.09 -16.27 12.65
C ASP A 128 -9.91 -17.23 12.78
N ALA A 129 -8.69 -16.78 12.47
CA ALA A 129 -7.48 -17.59 12.60
C ALA A 129 -7.22 -18.01 14.07
N VAL A 130 -7.34 -17.09 15.04
CA VAL A 130 -7.13 -17.39 16.46
C VAL A 130 -8.21 -18.34 16.98
N LEU A 131 -9.48 -18.10 16.64
CA LEU A 131 -10.57 -18.97 17.10
C LEU A 131 -10.46 -20.39 16.52
N LEU A 132 -10.10 -20.50 15.24
CA LEU A 132 -10.11 -21.77 14.51
C LEU A 132 -8.81 -22.59 14.66
N ASN A 133 -7.67 -21.97 14.94
CA ASN A 133 -6.40 -22.68 15.17
C ASN A 133 -6.02 -22.74 16.68
N THR A 134 -6.09 -21.62 17.39
CA THR A 134 -5.57 -21.51 18.77
C THR A 134 -6.62 -21.89 19.82
N ARG A 135 -7.83 -21.30 19.76
CA ARG A 135 -8.92 -21.64 20.71
C ARG A 135 -9.39 -23.08 20.53
N SER A 136 -9.59 -23.53 19.30
CA SER A 136 -9.91 -24.94 19.00
C SER A 136 -8.91 -25.93 19.62
N THR A 137 -7.61 -25.59 19.60
CA THR A 137 -6.56 -26.39 20.23
C THR A 137 -6.74 -26.43 21.76
N ARG A 138 -7.08 -25.30 22.40
CA ARG A 138 -7.45 -25.25 23.84
C ARG A 138 -8.62 -26.18 24.13
N GLU A 139 -9.73 -26.05 23.40
CA GLU A 139 -10.94 -26.88 23.61
C GLU A 139 -10.63 -28.38 23.44
N THR A 140 -9.80 -28.74 22.46
CA THR A 140 -9.40 -30.14 22.22
C THR A 140 -8.52 -30.69 23.35
N VAL A 141 -7.62 -29.87 23.92
CA VAL A 141 -6.81 -30.26 25.08
C VAL A 141 -7.65 -30.36 26.36
N LEU A 142 -8.62 -29.47 26.57
CA LEU A 142 -9.53 -29.55 27.72
C LEU A 142 -10.34 -30.85 27.69
N LEU A 143 -10.87 -31.24 26.53
CA LEU A 143 -11.50 -32.55 26.35
C LEU A 143 -10.54 -33.71 26.61
N ALA A 144 -9.29 -33.62 26.13
CA ALA A 144 -8.27 -34.65 26.32
C ALA A 144 -7.94 -34.90 27.80
N LYS A 145 -7.93 -33.85 28.64
CA LYS A 145 -7.70 -33.97 30.09
C LYS A 145 -8.80 -34.71 30.85
N GLU A 146 -10.01 -34.76 30.29
CA GLU A 146 -11.15 -35.49 30.87
C GLU A 146 -11.17 -36.97 30.44
N MET A 147 -10.44 -37.36 29.38
CA MET A 147 -10.45 -38.72 28.83
C MET A 147 -9.83 -39.74 29.77
N LYS A 148 -10.57 -40.81 30.05
CA LYS A 148 -10.17 -41.87 31.01
C LYS A 148 -9.07 -42.78 30.51
N ASN A 149 -8.99 -42.96 29.20
CA ASN A 149 -8.17 -43.98 28.54
C ASN A 149 -7.10 -43.39 27.59
N LEU A 150 -6.82 -42.09 27.69
CA LEU A 150 -5.91 -41.37 26.79
C LEU A 150 -4.46 -41.85 26.93
N GLU A 151 -3.93 -42.42 25.86
CA GLU A 151 -2.55 -42.90 25.75
C GLU A 151 -1.64 -41.94 24.98
N VAL A 152 -2.18 -41.21 23.98
CA VAL A 152 -1.41 -40.24 23.18
C VAL A 152 -2.28 -39.09 22.65
N PHE A 153 -1.77 -37.86 22.75
CA PHE A 153 -2.30 -36.66 22.10
C PHE A 153 -1.33 -36.11 21.06
N ILE A 154 -1.69 -36.11 19.78
CA ILE A 154 -0.89 -35.53 18.69
C ILE A 154 -1.49 -34.20 18.24
N HIS A 155 -0.72 -33.11 18.28
CA HIS A 155 -1.07 -31.84 17.65
C HIS A 155 -0.30 -31.65 16.34
N ILE A 156 -1.02 -31.39 15.24
CA ILE A 156 -0.41 -31.11 13.94
C ILE A 156 -0.19 -29.60 13.80
N SER A 157 1.06 -29.17 13.90
CA SER A 157 1.53 -27.79 13.71
C SER A 157 2.10 -27.60 12.29
N THR A 158 3.17 -26.82 12.12
CA THR A 158 3.93 -26.68 10.87
C THR A 158 5.36 -26.20 11.17
N THR A 159 6.34 -26.55 10.34
CA THR A 159 7.72 -26.06 10.53
C THR A 159 7.85 -24.54 10.36
N TYR A 160 6.89 -23.91 9.67
CA TYR A 160 6.86 -22.48 9.38
C TYR A 160 6.24 -21.59 10.48
N CYS A 161 5.89 -22.13 11.66
CA CYS A 161 5.36 -21.30 12.75
C CYS A 161 6.42 -20.43 13.46
N HIS A 162 7.72 -20.68 13.20
CA HIS A 162 8.87 -19.94 13.75
C HIS A 162 9.75 -19.35 12.63
N THR A 163 9.15 -18.76 11.58
CA THR A 163 9.88 -18.18 10.43
C THR A 163 10.75 -16.96 10.79
N ASP A 164 10.60 -16.43 12.00
CA ASP A 164 11.48 -15.41 12.59
C ASP A 164 12.92 -15.91 12.80
N LYS A 165 13.12 -17.23 12.85
CA LYS A 165 14.41 -17.90 13.06
C LYS A 165 14.84 -18.54 11.74
N LYS A 166 16.15 -18.52 11.42
CA LYS A 166 16.68 -19.16 10.21
C LYS A 166 16.81 -20.69 10.34
N VAL A 167 17.11 -21.16 11.54
CA VAL A 167 17.22 -22.58 11.90
C VAL A 167 16.12 -22.91 12.90
N ILE A 168 15.33 -23.94 12.61
CA ILE A 168 14.20 -24.40 13.41
C ILE A 168 14.53 -25.82 13.92
N GLU A 169 14.52 -25.97 15.22
CA GLU A 169 14.89 -27.18 15.96
C GLU A 169 13.66 -27.88 16.54
N GLU A 170 13.84 -29.12 17.00
CA GLU A 170 12.79 -29.98 17.54
C GLU A 170 12.49 -29.67 19.03
N ARG A 171 12.15 -28.40 19.29
CA ARG A 171 11.76 -27.86 20.60
C ARG A 171 10.66 -26.79 20.49
N ILE A 172 10.02 -26.50 21.61
CA ILE A 172 9.19 -25.30 21.79
C ILE A 172 10.11 -24.07 21.87
N TYR A 173 9.71 -22.98 21.23
CA TYR A 173 10.39 -21.68 21.27
C TYR A 173 9.63 -20.69 22.18
N PRO A 174 10.24 -19.57 22.59
CA PRO A 174 9.52 -18.52 23.33
C PRO A 174 8.35 -17.93 22.53
N ALA A 175 7.27 -17.58 23.24
CA ALA A 175 6.07 -17.00 22.63
C ALA A 175 6.30 -15.57 22.14
N LEU A 176 5.78 -15.25 20.95
CA LEU A 176 5.74 -13.88 20.42
C LEU A 176 4.58 -13.05 20.99
N ALA A 177 3.51 -13.72 21.44
CA ALA A 177 2.36 -13.14 22.12
C ALA A 177 1.75 -14.17 23.08
N ASP A 178 1.06 -13.70 24.12
CA ASP A 178 0.29 -14.59 25.01
C ASP A 178 -0.96 -15.14 24.29
N TRP A 179 -1.16 -16.46 24.37
CA TRP A 179 -2.26 -17.13 23.70
C TRP A 179 -3.60 -16.88 24.39
N LYS A 180 -3.63 -16.59 25.71
CA LYS A 180 -4.87 -16.30 26.45
C LYS A 180 -5.41 -14.94 26.03
N MET A 181 -4.56 -13.91 26.10
CA MET A 181 -4.82 -12.57 25.59
C MET A 181 -5.19 -12.60 24.10
N SER A 182 -4.53 -13.43 23.27
CA SER A 182 -4.89 -13.57 21.86
C SER A 182 -6.34 -14.04 21.67
N ILE A 183 -6.78 -15.05 22.45
CA ILE A 183 -8.16 -15.55 22.42
C ILE A 183 -9.13 -14.48 22.95
N GLU A 184 -8.81 -13.83 24.06
CA GLU A 184 -9.64 -12.76 24.65
C GLU A 184 -9.86 -11.61 23.67
N LEU A 185 -8.81 -11.17 22.97
CA LEU A 185 -8.88 -10.17 21.90
C LEU A 185 -9.76 -10.66 20.74
N ALA A 186 -9.60 -11.91 20.29
CA ALA A 186 -10.41 -12.48 19.22
C ALA A 186 -11.89 -12.64 19.61
N GLU A 187 -12.20 -12.94 20.87
CA GLU A 187 -13.57 -13.08 21.36
C GLU A 187 -14.25 -11.70 21.50
N ASN A 188 -13.60 -10.76 22.20
CA ASN A 188 -14.22 -9.52 22.68
C ASN A 188 -14.02 -8.30 21.77
N CYS A 189 -12.97 -8.26 20.93
CA CYS A 189 -12.72 -7.13 20.04
C CYS A 189 -13.49 -7.28 18.71
N ASP A 190 -13.89 -6.15 18.14
CA ASP A 190 -14.55 -6.12 16.85
C ASP A 190 -13.57 -6.41 15.70
N SER A 191 -14.05 -7.06 14.64
CA SER A 191 -13.20 -7.49 13.52
C SER A 191 -12.53 -6.32 12.81
N HIS A 192 -13.13 -5.12 12.80
CA HIS A 192 -12.58 -3.94 12.14
C HIS A 192 -11.36 -3.42 12.91
N THR A 193 -11.45 -3.25 14.23
CA THR A 193 -10.33 -2.87 15.09
C THR A 193 -9.20 -3.91 15.05
N LEU A 194 -9.53 -5.21 15.12
CA LEU A 194 -8.53 -6.27 14.97
C LEU A 194 -7.82 -6.23 13.62
N SER A 195 -8.53 -6.01 12.51
CA SER A 195 -7.92 -5.94 11.18
C SER A 195 -6.86 -4.82 11.05
N ILE A 196 -7.09 -3.67 11.70
CA ILE A 196 -6.13 -2.55 11.74
C ILE A 196 -4.85 -2.95 12.49
N LEU A 197 -4.99 -3.66 13.61
CA LEU A 197 -3.86 -4.02 14.47
C LEU A 197 -3.12 -5.29 14.02
N THR A 198 -3.75 -6.13 13.21
CA THR A 198 -3.26 -7.47 12.83
C THR A 198 -1.81 -7.46 12.36
N ALA A 199 -1.45 -6.59 11.41
CA ALA A 199 -0.10 -6.53 10.83
C ALA A 199 1.00 -6.21 11.85
N LYS A 200 0.67 -5.50 12.95
CA LYS A 200 1.61 -5.21 14.05
C LYS A 200 1.61 -6.33 15.09
N TYR A 201 0.46 -6.93 15.38
CA TYR A 201 0.31 -7.98 16.39
C TYR A 201 0.99 -9.31 16.01
N ILE A 202 0.96 -9.68 14.72
CA ILE A 202 1.59 -10.92 14.23
C ILE A 202 3.09 -10.78 13.91
N HIS A 203 3.62 -9.55 13.88
CA HIS A 203 5.00 -9.30 13.48
C HIS A 203 6.00 -9.97 14.46
N PRO A 204 7.08 -10.63 13.98
CA PRO A 204 7.63 -10.63 12.62
C PRO A 204 7.11 -11.74 11.68
N LEU A 205 6.06 -12.47 12.04
CA LEU A 205 5.55 -13.57 11.23
C LEU A 205 4.75 -13.07 10.01
N PRO A 206 4.81 -13.77 8.86
CA PRO A 206 4.32 -13.27 7.58
C PRO A 206 2.79 -13.28 7.42
N ASN A 207 2.07 -14.10 8.19
CA ASN A 207 0.62 -14.27 8.07
C ASN A 207 0.00 -14.81 9.36
N THR A 208 -1.33 -14.78 9.43
CA THR A 208 -2.11 -15.23 10.59
C THR A 208 -2.01 -16.75 10.82
N TYR A 209 -1.78 -17.55 9.78
CA TYR A 209 -1.59 -19.00 9.90
C TYR A 209 -0.32 -19.37 10.69
N THR A 210 0.85 -18.84 10.32
CA THR A 210 2.11 -19.16 11.02
C THR A 210 2.08 -18.68 12.46
N PHE A 211 1.52 -17.48 12.70
CA PHE A 211 1.32 -16.92 14.04
C PHE A 211 0.41 -17.79 14.92
N THR A 212 -0.79 -18.14 14.44
CA THR A 212 -1.76 -18.90 15.25
C THR A 212 -1.36 -20.36 15.46
N LYS A 213 -0.58 -20.96 14.55
CA LYS A 213 0.10 -22.24 14.79
C LYS A 213 1.17 -22.14 15.87
N GLY A 214 1.98 -21.07 15.88
CA GLY A 214 2.91 -20.78 16.97
C GLY A 214 2.19 -20.68 18.33
N LEU A 215 1.11 -19.90 18.40
CA LEU A 215 0.28 -19.84 19.62
C LEU A 215 -0.31 -21.20 20.02
N SER A 216 -0.71 -22.04 19.06
CA SER A 216 -1.25 -23.37 19.33
C SER A 216 -0.22 -24.28 20.01
N GLU A 217 1.06 -24.18 19.63
CA GLU A 217 2.14 -24.91 20.32
C GLU A 217 2.31 -24.47 21.78
N HIS A 218 2.06 -23.19 22.10
CA HIS A 218 2.04 -22.71 23.48
C HIS A 218 0.85 -23.25 24.28
N VAL A 219 -0.33 -23.37 23.66
CA VAL A 219 -1.48 -24.05 24.29
C VAL A 219 -1.10 -25.49 24.65
N ILE A 220 -0.43 -26.23 23.74
CA ILE A 220 0.03 -27.60 24.02
C ILE A 220 1.12 -27.62 25.11
N ASN A 221 2.10 -26.71 25.05
CA ASN A 221 3.16 -26.63 26.05
C ASN A 221 2.61 -26.39 27.46
N ASP A 222 1.75 -25.38 27.62
CA ASP A 222 1.30 -24.92 28.93
C ASP A 222 0.25 -25.85 29.54
N LEU A 223 -0.54 -26.52 28.71
CA LEU A 223 -1.63 -27.38 29.18
C LEU A 223 -1.29 -28.88 29.16
N CYS A 224 -0.41 -29.37 28.28
CA CYS A 224 -0.15 -30.80 28.15
C CYS A 224 1.16 -31.27 28.76
N ASN A 225 2.22 -30.45 28.73
CA ASN A 225 3.56 -30.86 29.17
C ASN A 225 3.55 -31.24 30.67
N GLY A 226 3.99 -32.45 31.00
CA GLY A 226 3.95 -33.02 32.34
C GLY A 226 2.54 -33.44 32.83
N GLN A 227 1.51 -33.36 31.99
CA GLN A 227 0.11 -33.60 32.36
C GLN A 227 -0.57 -34.70 31.52
N ILE A 228 -0.37 -34.71 30.21
CA ILE A 228 -0.84 -35.77 29.31
C ILE A 228 0.24 -36.13 28.28
N PRO A 229 0.31 -37.39 27.80
CA PRO A 229 1.32 -37.85 26.85
C PRO A 229 1.13 -37.20 25.46
N ALA A 230 1.75 -36.04 25.26
CA ALA A 230 1.53 -35.19 24.09
C ALA A 230 2.74 -35.09 23.15
N VAL A 231 2.46 -34.87 21.87
CA VAL A 231 3.45 -34.63 20.80
C VAL A 231 2.99 -33.47 19.92
N VAL A 232 3.88 -32.53 19.62
CA VAL A 232 3.73 -31.56 18.52
C VAL A 232 4.47 -32.10 17.28
N TYR A 233 3.71 -32.35 16.21
CA TYR A 233 4.24 -32.80 14.93
C TYR A 233 4.15 -31.66 13.90
N ARG A 234 5.28 -31.25 13.32
CA ARG A 234 5.37 -30.08 12.41
C ARG A 234 5.69 -30.49 10.97
N PRO A 235 4.69 -30.65 10.07
CA PRO A 235 4.93 -30.77 8.63
C PRO A 235 5.53 -29.51 7.99
N SER A 236 6.40 -29.69 6.99
CA SER A 236 6.79 -28.67 6.02
C SER A 236 5.73 -28.52 4.91
N ILE A 237 6.11 -28.19 3.67
CA ILE A 237 5.13 -27.98 2.58
C ILE A 237 4.61 -29.33 2.09
N VAL A 238 3.44 -29.73 2.60
CA VAL A 238 2.82 -31.02 2.26
C VAL A 238 2.30 -31.01 0.82
N ILE A 239 2.77 -31.97 0.02
CA ILE A 239 2.40 -32.15 -1.39
C ILE A 239 1.86 -33.57 -1.67
N SER A 240 1.67 -33.93 -2.94
CA SER A 240 1.06 -35.19 -3.37
C SER A 240 1.73 -36.43 -2.77
N SER A 241 0.98 -37.53 -2.63
CA SER A 241 1.54 -38.79 -2.15
C SER A 241 2.71 -39.26 -3.02
N LEU A 242 3.71 -39.85 -2.37
CA LEU A 242 4.84 -40.49 -3.02
C LEU A 242 4.44 -41.91 -3.44
N ASN A 243 4.02 -42.75 -2.49
CA ASN A 243 3.76 -44.16 -2.72
C ASN A 243 2.36 -44.60 -2.26
N GLN A 244 1.87 -44.12 -1.11
CA GLN A 244 0.65 -44.66 -0.48
C GLN A 244 -0.54 -43.68 -0.48
N PRO A 245 -1.79 -44.18 -0.66
CA PRO A 245 -2.13 -45.53 -1.10
C PRO A 245 -1.73 -45.83 -2.55
N PHE A 246 -1.48 -44.78 -3.35
CA PHE A 246 -0.89 -44.81 -4.68
C PHE A 246 -0.15 -43.48 -4.95
N PRO A 247 0.78 -43.40 -5.93
CA PRO A 247 1.51 -42.17 -6.25
C PRO A 247 0.63 -41.03 -6.79
N GLY A 248 0.99 -39.78 -6.48
CA GLY A 248 0.40 -38.59 -7.09
C GLY A 248 -0.98 -38.17 -6.56
N TRP A 249 -1.51 -38.78 -5.49
CA TRP A 249 -2.78 -38.35 -4.91
C TRP A 249 -2.71 -36.93 -4.35
N ILE A 250 -3.64 -36.08 -4.77
CA ILE A 250 -3.83 -34.72 -4.27
C ILE A 250 -5.26 -34.23 -4.56
N ASP A 251 -5.88 -33.49 -3.63
CA ASP A 251 -7.30 -33.09 -3.71
C ASP A 251 -7.56 -31.58 -3.55
N ASN A 252 -6.50 -30.78 -3.43
CA ASN A 252 -6.56 -29.34 -3.21
C ASN A 252 -5.47 -28.58 -3.99
N PHE A 253 -5.67 -27.28 -4.17
CA PHE A 253 -4.74 -26.37 -4.87
C PHE A 253 -3.88 -25.54 -3.91
N ASN A 254 -3.72 -25.97 -2.65
CA ASN A 254 -3.12 -25.13 -1.61
C ASN A 254 -1.62 -24.90 -1.86
N GLY A 255 -1.14 -23.73 -1.46
CA GLY A 255 0.27 -23.35 -1.57
C GLY A 255 0.81 -23.44 -3.01
N PRO A 256 2.00 -24.04 -3.23
CA PRO A 256 2.69 -24.00 -4.51
C PRO A 256 2.02 -24.81 -5.62
N VAL A 257 1.19 -25.81 -5.28
CA VAL A 257 0.45 -26.64 -6.26
C VAL A 257 -0.46 -25.78 -7.14
N GLY A 258 -1.15 -24.79 -6.55
CA GLY A 258 -1.98 -23.84 -7.30
C GLY A 258 -1.16 -22.99 -8.29
N LEU A 259 0.05 -22.56 -7.90
CA LEU A 259 0.94 -21.78 -8.78
C LEU A 259 1.52 -22.64 -9.92
N LEU A 260 1.89 -23.90 -9.63
CA LEU A 260 2.39 -24.84 -10.64
C LEU A 260 1.31 -25.16 -11.68
N VAL A 261 0.07 -25.44 -11.25
CA VAL A 261 -1.06 -25.64 -12.18
C VAL A 261 -1.37 -24.36 -12.97
N ALA A 262 -1.35 -23.18 -12.34
CA ALA A 262 -1.54 -21.92 -13.05
C ALA A 262 -0.43 -21.63 -14.09
N SER A 263 0.80 -22.08 -13.83
CA SER A 263 1.93 -22.01 -14.77
C SER A 263 1.75 -22.99 -15.93
N GLY A 264 1.38 -24.25 -15.64
CA GLY A 264 1.10 -25.29 -16.64
C GLY A 264 -0.13 -24.99 -17.52
N LYS A 265 -1.11 -24.24 -17.02
CA LYS A 265 -2.22 -23.69 -17.83
C LYS A 265 -1.82 -22.45 -18.65
N GLY A 266 -0.57 -21.97 -18.52
CA GLY A 266 -0.05 -20.79 -19.23
C GLY A 266 -0.54 -19.45 -18.69
N ILE A 267 -1.20 -19.43 -17.51
CA ILE A 267 -1.82 -18.22 -16.95
C ILE A 267 -0.79 -17.43 -16.13
N LEU A 268 -0.01 -18.13 -15.30
CA LEU A 268 1.10 -17.55 -14.54
C LEU A 268 2.37 -17.50 -15.41
N ARG A 269 2.68 -16.32 -15.93
CA ARG A 269 3.85 -16.06 -16.81
C ARG A 269 5.09 -15.55 -16.06
N SER A 270 4.98 -15.15 -14.79
CA SER A 270 6.11 -14.67 -13.98
C SER A 270 5.81 -14.74 -12.49
N ALA A 271 6.79 -15.16 -11.68
CA ALA A 271 6.79 -15.05 -10.24
C ALA A 271 8.09 -14.37 -9.75
N TYR A 272 8.02 -13.69 -8.61
CA TYR A 272 9.20 -13.12 -7.95
C TYR A 272 9.72 -14.12 -6.91
N SER A 273 10.92 -14.64 -7.15
CA SER A 273 11.50 -15.73 -6.36
C SER A 273 13.01 -15.75 -6.53
N GLU A 274 13.73 -16.19 -5.51
CA GLU A 274 15.17 -16.42 -5.60
C GLU A 274 15.44 -17.77 -6.31
N PRO A 275 16.09 -17.79 -7.50
CA PRO A 275 16.21 -19.03 -8.28
C PRO A 275 16.98 -20.16 -7.62
N ASN A 276 17.91 -19.85 -6.72
CA ASN A 276 18.77 -20.83 -6.06
C ASN A 276 18.23 -21.30 -4.69
N LEU A 277 17.04 -20.82 -4.30
CA LEU A 277 16.38 -21.20 -3.04
C LEU A 277 15.88 -22.64 -3.11
N THR A 278 16.10 -23.40 -2.04
CA THR A 278 15.43 -24.69 -1.82
C THR A 278 14.18 -24.49 -0.98
N ALA A 279 13.05 -25.04 -1.44
CA ALA A 279 11.84 -25.14 -0.61
C ALA A 279 11.69 -26.58 -0.11
N ASP A 280 11.35 -26.74 1.18
CA ASP A 280 11.21 -28.05 1.81
C ASP A 280 9.80 -28.59 1.56
N TYR A 281 9.70 -29.50 0.59
CA TYR A 281 8.48 -30.20 0.22
C TYR A 281 8.48 -31.61 0.78
N ILE A 282 7.34 -32.07 1.30
CA ILE A 282 7.21 -33.41 1.88
C ILE A 282 5.92 -34.11 1.39
N PRO A 283 5.98 -35.37 0.93
CA PRO A 283 4.78 -36.10 0.53
C PRO A 283 3.82 -36.37 1.69
N VAL A 284 2.51 -36.28 1.44
CA VAL A 284 1.46 -36.45 2.46
C VAL A 284 1.46 -37.83 3.14
N ASP A 285 1.86 -38.88 2.44
CA ASP A 285 1.97 -40.24 2.98
C ASP A 285 3.17 -40.41 3.92
N ILE A 286 4.29 -39.72 3.67
CA ILE A 286 5.43 -39.65 4.60
C ILE A 286 5.03 -38.94 5.90
N ILE A 287 4.25 -37.86 5.80
CA ILE A 287 3.65 -37.18 6.97
C ILE A 287 2.74 -38.12 7.76
N CYS A 288 1.88 -38.88 7.08
CA CYS A 288 0.95 -39.80 7.75
C CYS A 288 1.68 -40.98 8.42
N LYS A 289 2.70 -41.57 7.77
CA LYS A 289 3.58 -42.56 8.41
C LYS A 289 4.23 -42.00 9.67
N GLY A 290 4.76 -40.78 9.61
CA GLY A 290 5.41 -40.15 10.75
C GLY A 290 4.46 -39.85 11.91
N LEU A 291 3.23 -39.44 11.64
CA LEU A 291 2.18 -39.29 12.65
C LEU A 291 1.87 -40.62 13.36
N ILE A 292 1.71 -41.72 12.59
CA ILE A 292 1.46 -43.07 13.14
C ILE A 292 2.66 -43.54 13.97
N LEU A 293 3.90 -43.39 13.47
CA LEU A 293 5.12 -43.78 14.17
C LEU A 293 5.37 -42.98 15.44
N THR A 294 5.16 -41.65 15.46
CA THR A 294 5.28 -40.87 16.69
C THR A 294 4.22 -41.25 17.72
N THR A 295 3.03 -41.66 17.26
CA THR A 295 1.96 -42.15 18.13
C THR A 295 2.33 -43.48 18.77
N TRP A 296 2.78 -44.46 17.97
CA TRP A 296 3.31 -45.74 18.48
C TRP A 296 4.43 -45.51 19.48
N LYS A 297 5.45 -44.72 19.11
CA LYS A 297 6.62 -44.45 19.96
C LYS A 297 6.25 -43.83 21.31
N LYS A 298 5.32 -42.86 21.33
CA LYS A 298 4.84 -42.22 22.57
C LYS A 298 3.93 -43.12 23.39
N GLY A 299 3.13 -43.96 22.72
CA GLY A 299 2.22 -44.91 23.35
C GLY A 299 2.94 -46.05 24.08
N VAL A 300 3.96 -46.64 23.45
CA VAL A 300 4.77 -47.74 24.03
C VAL A 300 5.87 -47.26 24.99
N ASP A 301 6.07 -45.94 25.12
CA ASP A 301 6.98 -45.38 26.12
C ASP A 301 6.43 -45.65 27.52
N ASN A 302 7.27 -46.26 28.37
CA ASN A 302 6.96 -46.58 29.77
C ASN A 302 8.00 -45.94 30.72
N SER A 303 8.77 -44.96 30.23
CA SER A 303 9.69 -44.16 31.03
C SER A 303 8.99 -43.00 31.73
N ASP A 304 9.64 -42.41 32.73
CA ASP A 304 9.17 -41.20 33.41
C ASP A 304 9.03 -39.99 32.45
N ASP A 305 9.73 -40.02 31.31
CA ASP A 305 9.66 -39.01 30.26
C ASP A 305 8.37 -39.11 29.40
N LYS A 306 7.48 -40.11 29.61
CA LYS A 306 6.23 -40.28 28.83
C LYS A 306 5.34 -39.03 28.81
N LEU A 307 5.27 -38.27 29.91
CA LEU A 307 4.45 -37.06 30.01
C LEU A 307 5.14 -35.79 29.50
N LYS A 308 6.43 -35.85 29.18
CA LYS A 308 7.19 -34.74 28.61
C LYS A 308 6.73 -34.46 27.19
N LEU A 309 6.57 -33.18 26.84
CA LEU A 309 6.14 -32.81 25.49
C LEU A 309 7.26 -33.08 24.46
N ASP A 310 6.97 -33.97 23.51
CA ASP A 310 7.83 -34.16 22.35
C ASP A 310 7.46 -33.21 21.21
N VAL A 311 8.47 -32.82 20.45
CA VAL A 311 8.35 -31.99 19.25
C VAL A 311 9.14 -32.67 18.15
N TYR A 312 8.54 -32.84 16.97
CA TYR A 312 9.14 -33.42 15.77
C TYR A 312 8.97 -32.48 14.58
N ASN A 313 10.04 -32.25 13.83
CA ASN A 313 9.98 -31.54 12.55
C ASN A 313 9.93 -32.58 11.43
N ALA A 314 8.88 -32.55 10.63
CA ALA A 314 8.68 -33.41 9.48
C ALA A 314 9.00 -32.63 8.21
N SER A 315 10.30 -32.61 7.92
CA SER A 315 10.95 -31.96 6.79
C SER A 315 11.83 -32.95 6.02
N ASN A 316 12.22 -32.57 4.80
CA ASN A 316 13.22 -33.30 4.03
C ASN A 316 14.65 -33.02 4.49
N ASN A 317 14.96 -31.82 5.01
CA ASN A 317 16.25 -31.45 5.62
C ASN A 317 17.47 -31.90 4.79
N ASN A 318 17.61 -31.36 3.58
CA ASN A 318 18.68 -31.64 2.62
C ASN A 318 18.64 -33.02 1.94
N ILE A 319 17.57 -33.79 2.10
CA ILE A 319 17.32 -35.02 1.34
C ILE A 319 16.43 -34.68 0.13
N ASN A 320 16.94 -34.91 -1.09
CA ASN A 320 16.29 -34.56 -2.37
C ASN A 320 15.88 -33.09 -2.49
N ASN A 321 16.81 -32.19 -2.17
CA ASN A 321 16.62 -30.77 -2.42
C ASN A 321 16.46 -30.50 -3.93
N VAL A 322 15.44 -29.72 -4.27
CA VAL A 322 15.20 -29.21 -5.63
C VAL A 322 15.08 -27.70 -5.51
N ASN A 323 15.97 -26.96 -6.16
CA ASN A 323 15.88 -25.51 -6.13
C ASN A 323 14.78 -24.99 -7.07
N MET A 324 14.37 -23.74 -6.87
CA MET A 324 13.28 -23.11 -7.62
C MET A 324 13.54 -23.07 -9.15
N ARG A 325 14.79 -23.07 -9.61
CA ARG A 325 15.12 -23.16 -11.04
C ARG A 325 14.88 -24.57 -11.59
N GLU A 326 15.46 -25.59 -10.94
CA GLU A 326 15.28 -26.99 -11.31
C GLU A 326 13.81 -27.39 -11.37
N MET A 327 13.00 -26.95 -10.41
CA MET A 327 11.56 -27.17 -10.41
C MET A 327 10.86 -26.59 -11.65
N ILE A 328 11.27 -25.41 -12.12
CA ILE A 328 10.70 -24.78 -13.32
C ILE A 328 11.17 -25.52 -14.59
N ASP A 329 12.43 -25.95 -14.65
CA ASP A 329 12.98 -26.67 -15.80
C ASP A 329 12.35 -28.07 -15.94
N ILE A 330 12.22 -28.82 -14.83
CA ILE A 330 11.46 -30.09 -14.75
C ILE A 330 10.00 -29.85 -15.15
N GLY A 331 9.38 -28.80 -14.60
CA GLY A 331 8.00 -28.43 -14.91
C GLY A 331 7.78 -28.12 -16.40
N ALA A 332 8.75 -27.52 -17.09
CA ALA A 332 8.68 -27.20 -18.51
C ALA A 332 8.75 -28.46 -19.39
N ASP A 333 9.70 -29.37 -19.13
CA ASP A 333 9.82 -30.65 -19.85
C ASP A 333 8.58 -31.55 -19.64
N LEU A 334 8.14 -31.69 -18.38
CA LEU A 334 6.93 -32.45 -18.06
C LEU A 334 5.67 -31.82 -18.65
N SER A 335 5.56 -30.49 -18.71
CA SER A 335 4.44 -29.80 -19.37
C SER A 335 4.42 -30.02 -20.88
N TRP A 336 5.56 -30.23 -21.53
CA TRP A 336 5.62 -30.59 -22.96
C TRP A 336 5.18 -32.04 -23.21
N LYS A 337 5.59 -32.97 -22.34
CA LYS A 337 5.28 -34.40 -22.44
C LYS A 337 3.85 -34.73 -21.99
N TYR A 338 3.35 -34.06 -20.94
CA TYR A 338 2.06 -34.30 -20.28
C TYR A 338 1.20 -33.01 -20.13
N PRO A 339 0.99 -32.24 -21.20
CA PRO A 339 0.33 -30.92 -21.16
C PRO A 339 -1.09 -30.99 -20.64
N LEU A 340 -1.48 -30.03 -19.79
CA LEU A 340 -2.86 -29.87 -19.29
C LEU A 340 -3.84 -29.57 -20.44
N ASN A 341 -5.13 -29.92 -20.30
CA ASN A 341 -6.16 -29.48 -21.24
C ASN A 341 -6.34 -27.96 -21.19
N ASP A 342 -6.90 -27.38 -22.25
CA ASP A 342 -7.42 -26.00 -22.27
C ASP A 342 -6.46 -24.93 -21.70
N ILE A 343 -5.16 -25.08 -21.96
CA ILE A 343 -4.16 -24.06 -21.63
C ILE A 343 -4.52 -22.75 -22.33
N LEU A 344 -4.37 -21.63 -21.62
CA LEU A 344 -4.64 -20.30 -22.17
C LEU A 344 -3.51 -19.82 -23.07
N TRP A 345 -2.28 -20.25 -22.77
CA TRP A 345 -1.06 -19.86 -23.48
C TRP A 345 0.00 -20.96 -23.37
N TYR A 346 1.04 -20.89 -24.19
CA TYR A 346 2.20 -21.78 -24.06
C TYR A 346 2.89 -21.60 -22.69
N PRO A 347 3.19 -22.67 -21.92
CA PRO A 347 3.77 -22.59 -20.55
C PRO A 347 5.23 -22.09 -20.41
N SER A 348 5.63 -21.04 -21.13
CA SER A 348 6.95 -20.39 -20.96
C SER A 348 7.01 -19.32 -19.83
N GLY A 349 6.37 -19.60 -18.69
CA GLY A 349 6.49 -18.75 -17.50
C GLY A 349 7.87 -18.89 -16.85
N GLY A 350 8.29 -17.92 -16.03
CA GLY A 350 9.58 -18.03 -15.34
C GLY A 350 9.77 -17.11 -14.13
N ILE A 351 10.61 -17.55 -13.21
CA ILE A 351 10.97 -16.84 -11.98
C ILE A 351 11.98 -15.70 -12.24
N THR A 352 12.05 -14.73 -11.33
CA THR A 352 13.10 -13.70 -11.32
C THR A 352 13.30 -13.10 -9.93
N ASN A 353 14.55 -12.78 -9.60
CA ASN A 353 14.93 -12.04 -8.40
C ASN A 353 14.98 -10.51 -8.61
N CYS A 354 14.59 -9.99 -9.78
CA CYS A 354 14.45 -8.56 -10.02
C CYS A 354 12.97 -8.15 -9.95
N ILE A 355 12.58 -7.47 -8.86
CA ILE A 355 11.18 -7.10 -8.59
C ILE A 355 10.60 -6.16 -9.67
N TYR A 356 11.43 -5.26 -10.22
CA TYR A 356 11.02 -4.37 -11.31
C TYR A 356 10.75 -5.14 -12.61
N TYR A 357 11.59 -6.13 -12.93
CA TYR A 357 11.40 -6.99 -14.10
C TYR A 357 10.19 -7.91 -13.94
N HIS A 358 9.93 -8.40 -12.72
CA HIS A 358 8.69 -9.09 -12.39
C HIS A 358 7.46 -8.21 -12.65
N TYR A 359 7.42 -6.97 -12.13
CA TYR A 359 6.29 -6.07 -12.37
C TYR A 359 6.09 -5.73 -13.84
N LEU A 360 7.17 -5.50 -14.61
CA LEU A 360 7.07 -5.32 -16.06
C LEU A 360 6.47 -6.57 -16.72
N LYS A 361 6.91 -7.78 -16.35
CA LYS A 361 6.31 -9.03 -16.85
C LYS A 361 4.83 -9.17 -16.46
N VAL A 362 4.44 -8.81 -15.25
CA VAL A 362 3.02 -8.84 -14.81
C VAL A 362 2.18 -7.87 -15.65
N ILE A 363 2.66 -6.65 -15.88
CA ILE A 363 1.96 -5.66 -16.72
C ILE A 363 1.80 -6.17 -18.15
N PHE A 364 2.88 -6.58 -18.81
CA PHE A 364 2.86 -6.93 -20.24
C PHE A 364 2.33 -8.33 -20.55
N TYR A 365 2.50 -9.31 -19.67
CA TYR A 365 2.09 -10.70 -19.92
C TYR A 365 0.88 -11.17 -19.11
N HIS A 366 0.43 -10.46 -18.07
CA HIS A 366 -0.80 -10.79 -17.32
C HIS A 366 -1.87 -9.74 -17.52
N VAL A 367 -1.59 -8.48 -17.16
CA VAL A 367 -2.62 -7.42 -17.05
C VAL A 367 -3.07 -6.90 -18.42
N LEU A 368 -2.12 -6.50 -19.28
CA LEU A 368 -2.45 -5.95 -20.59
C LEU A 368 -3.22 -6.97 -21.47
N PRO A 369 -2.79 -8.26 -21.59
CA PRO A 369 -3.56 -9.25 -22.35
C PRO A 369 -4.93 -9.53 -21.74
N ALA A 370 -5.05 -9.55 -20.40
CA ALA A 370 -6.33 -9.73 -19.72
C ALA A 370 -7.31 -8.58 -20.01
N LEU A 371 -6.85 -7.32 -19.97
CA LEU A 371 -7.66 -6.15 -20.30
C LEU A 371 -8.12 -6.16 -21.76
N LEU A 372 -7.24 -6.53 -22.69
CA LEU A 372 -7.58 -6.62 -24.11
C LEU A 372 -8.63 -7.71 -24.37
N ILE A 373 -8.44 -8.92 -23.82
CA ILE A 373 -9.35 -10.04 -24.03
C ILE A 373 -10.70 -9.81 -23.32
N ASP A 374 -10.71 -9.42 -22.04
CA ASP A 374 -11.96 -9.11 -21.35
C ASP A 374 -12.67 -7.89 -21.97
N GLY A 375 -11.94 -6.90 -22.48
CA GLY A 375 -12.50 -5.77 -23.24
C GLY A 375 -13.21 -6.21 -24.52
N LEU A 376 -12.58 -7.09 -25.32
CA LEU A 376 -13.23 -7.70 -26.48
C LEU A 376 -14.45 -8.54 -26.09
N LEU A 377 -14.41 -9.26 -24.96
CA LEU A 377 -15.57 -10.01 -24.46
C LEU A 377 -16.72 -9.07 -24.09
N VAL A 378 -16.46 -7.91 -23.46
CA VAL A 378 -17.49 -6.88 -23.18
C VAL A 378 -18.11 -6.37 -24.48
N LEU A 379 -17.30 -6.03 -25.48
CA LEU A 379 -17.80 -5.58 -26.80
C LEU A 379 -18.64 -6.65 -27.52
N LEU A 380 -18.38 -7.94 -27.27
CA LEU A 380 -19.13 -9.07 -27.79
C LEU A 380 -20.32 -9.50 -26.89
N GLY A 381 -20.65 -8.74 -25.83
CA GLY A 381 -21.72 -9.08 -24.88
C GLY A 381 -21.46 -10.33 -24.03
N LYS A 382 -20.20 -10.78 -23.94
CA LYS A 382 -19.78 -12.00 -23.22
C LYS A 382 -19.25 -11.69 -21.82
N LYS A 383 -19.35 -12.69 -20.92
CA LYS A 383 -18.88 -12.58 -19.53
C LYS A 383 -17.36 -12.47 -19.46
N THR A 384 -16.86 -11.50 -18.71
CA THR A 384 -15.42 -11.30 -18.41
C THR A 384 -14.93 -12.25 -17.31
N ILE A 385 -13.74 -12.81 -17.53
CA ILE A 385 -13.16 -13.86 -16.69
C ILE A 385 -11.67 -13.60 -16.41
N LEU A 386 -10.90 -13.15 -17.41
CA LEU A 386 -9.45 -13.27 -17.37
C LEU A 386 -8.80 -12.32 -16.35
N LEU A 387 -9.28 -11.08 -16.23
CA LEU A 387 -8.79 -10.12 -15.24
C LEU A 387 -9.10 -10.57 -13.79
N LYS A 388 -10.24 -11.25 -13.59
CA LYS A 388 -10.62 -11.84 -12.28
C LYS A 388 -9.69 -12.99 -11.90
N VAL A 389 -9.33 -13.84 -12.87
CA VAL A 389 -8.36 -14.92 -12.68
C VAL A 389 -6.97 -14.36 -12.40
N GLN A 390 -6.50 -13.40 -13.19
CA GLN A 390 -5.18 -12.77 -12.96
C GLN A 390 -5.09 -12.07 -11.60
N ARG A 391 -6.15 -11.38 -11.15
CA ARG A 391 -6.20 -10.79 -9.80
C ARG A 391 -6.04 -11.84 -8.69
N ARG A 392 -6.71 -13.00 -8.82
CA ARG A 392 -6.58 -14.10 -7.84
C ARG A 392 -5.18 -14.69 -7.81
N ILE A 393 -4.57 -14.90 -8.98
CA ILE A 393 -3.19 -15.40 -9.11
C ILE A 393 -2.19 -14.40 -8.52
N TYR A 394 -2.37 -13.10 -8.77
CA TYR A 394 -1.53 -12.06 -8.18
C TYR A 394 -1.59 -12.07 -6.65
N ILE A 395 -2.80 -12.16 -6.05
CA ILE A 395 -2.97 -12.25 -4.59
C ILE A 395 -2.28 -13.51 -4.03
N ALA A 396 -2.47 -14.68 -4.65
CA ALA A 396 -1.83 -15.92 -4.22
C ALA A 396 -0.29 -15.86 -4.32
N ASN A 397 0.24 -15.27 -5.39
CA ASN A 397 1.68 -15.07 -5.58
C ASN A 397 2.27 -14.08 -4.54
N MET A 398 1.54 -13.00 -4.21
CA MET A 398 1.93 -12.08 -3.13
C MET A 398 1.93 -12.75 -1.75
N ALA A 399 0.91 -13.56 -1.44
CA ALA A 399 0.83 -14.29 -0.17
C ALA A 399 1.97 -15.33 0.00
N LEU A 400 2.48 -15.89 -1.10
CA LEU A 400 3.61 -16.82 -1.10
C LEU A 400 4.98 -16.14 -1.21
N GLN A 401 5.05 -14.85 -1.58
CA GLN A 401 6.30 -14.12 -1.85
C GLN A 401 7.31 -14.19 -0.70
N TYR A 402 6.83 -14.16 0.56
CA TYR A 402 7.70 -14.24 1.73
C TYR A 402 8.50 -15.54 1.77
N PHE A 403 7.89 -16.66 1.38
CA PHE A 403 8.48 -18.01 1.35
C PHE A 403 9.27 -18.26 0.07
N LEU A 404 8.88 -17.66 -1.07
CA LEU A 404 9.58 -17.77 -2.35
C LEU A 404 10.92 -16.99 -2.41
N THR A 405 11.26 -16.25 -1.35
CA THR A 405 12.43 -15.35 -1.26
C THR A 405 13.27 -15.56 0.00
N ARG A 406 12.95 -16.56 0.84
CA ARG A 406 13.66 -16.88 2.08
C ARG A 406 13.75 -18.39 2.26
N GLU A 407 14.89 -18.84 2.77
CA GLU A 407 15.21 -20.25 2.99
C GLU A 407 15.41 -20.49 4.48
N TRP A 408 14.93 -21.65 4.96
CA TRP A 408 14.96 -22.06 6.36
C TRP A 408 15.55 -23.46 6.48
N GLN A 409 16.28 -23.71 7.56
CA GLN A 409 16.82 -25.03 7.88
C GLN A 409 15.97 -25.68 8.97
N PHE A 410 15.37 -26.83 8.64
CA PHE A 410 14.49 -27.59 9.54
C PHE A 410 15.20 -28.84 10.06
N ILE A 411 15.76 -28.77 11.27
CA ILE A 411 16.43 -29.91 11.91
C ILE A 411 15.38 -30.97 12.25
N ASN A 412 15.57 -32.23 11.82
CA ASN A 412 14.60 -33.33 11.94
C ASN A 412 15.22 -34.62 12.52
N GLU A 413 16.23 -34.48 13.37
CA GLU A 413 17.01 -35.61 13.89
C GLU A 413 16.19 -36.66 14.65
N LYS A 414 15.19 -36.25 15.44
CA LYS A 414 14.32 -37.20 16.15
C LYS A 414 13.48 -38.01 15.16
N GLY A 415 13.00 -37.38 14.09
CA GLY A 415 12.29 -38.07 13.01
C GLY A 415 13.18 -39.09 12.29
N LEU A 416 14.44 -38.74 12.02
CA LEU A 416 15.44 -39.65 11.41
C LEU A 416 15.92 -40.76 12.37
N LYS A 417 15.93 -40.52 13.68
CA LYS A 417 16.21 -41.55 14.70
C LYS A 417 15.05 -42.53 14.83
N LEU A 418 13.81 -42.04 14.84
CA LEU A 418 12.59 -42.86 14.92
C LEU A 418 12.50 -43.90 13.79
N GLU A 419 12.93 -43.56 12.57
CA GLU A 419 12.98 -44.49 11.44
C GLU A 419 13.89 -45.70 11.69
N LYS A 420 14.98 -45.53 12.45
CA LYS A 420 15.92 -46.60 12.82
C LYS A 420 15.40 -47.50 13.94
N GLU A 421 14.29 -47.13 14.58
CA GLU A 421 13.66 -47.90 15.65
C GLU A 421 12.49 -48.78 15.16
N ILE A 422 12.08 -48.64 13.90
CA ILE A 422 11.04 -49.46 13.27
C ILE A 422 11.47 -50.93 13.29
N LEU A 423 10.56 -51.82 13.70
CA LEU A 423 10.81 -53.26 13.72
C LEU A 423 10.83 -53.83 12.30
N PRO A 424 11.61 -54.88 12.00
CA PRO A 424 11.72 -55.47 10.64
C PRO A 424 10.37 -55.75 9.97
N GLU A 425 9.38 -56.19 10.74
CA GLU A 425 8.02 -56.50 10.31
C GLU A 425 7.20 -55.27 9.88
N ASP A 426 7.56 -54.08 10.38
CA ASP A 426 6.90 -52.80 10.11
C ASP A 426 7.59 -51.98 9.00
N ILE A 427 8.83 -52.32 8.61
CA ILE A 427 9.68 -51.51 7.70
C ILE A 427 8.96 -51.23 6.37
N GLU A 428 8.45 -52.26 5.69
CA GLU A 428 7.79 -52.12 4.37
C GLU A 428 6.65 -51.08 4.41
N ASN A 429 5.85 -51.12 5.48
CA ASN A 429 4.68 -50.27 5.63
C ASN A 429 5.02 -48.86 6.12
N PHE A 430 5.96 -48.72 7.07
CA PHE A 430 6.16 -47.48 7.82
C PHE A 430 7.49 -46.74 7.54
N GLN A 431 8.47 -47.34 6.87
CA GLN A 431 9.72 -46.67 6.51
C GLN A 431 9.49 -45.45 5.60
N PHE A 432 10.26 -44.39 5.83
CA PHE A 432 10.32 -43.21 4.97
C PHE A 432 11.22 -43.52 3.76
N HIS A 433 10.63 -44.04 2.69
CA HIS A 433 11.31 -44.23 1.42
C HIS A 433 11.63 -42.86 0.82
N ARG A 434 12.71 -42.22 1.27
CA ARG A 434 13.07 -40.87 0.86
C ARG A 434 13.80 -40.87 -0.47
N ASP A 435 14.70 -41.82 -0.72
CA ASP A 435 15.45 -41.88 -1.98
C ASP A 435 14.50 -42.19 -3.15
N THR A 436 14.23 -41.19 -3.98
CA THR A 436 13.21 -41.22 -5.03
C THR A 436 13.69 -40.39 -6.21
N GLU A 437 13.53 -40.92 -7.42
CA GLU A 437 13.80 -40.14 -8.64
C GLU A 437 12.84 -38.93 -8.74
N VAL A 438 13.40 -37.74 -8.51
CA VAL A 438 12.69 -36.46 -8.47
C VAL A 438 11.79 -36.23 -9.69
N ILE A 439 12.26 -36.60 -10.89
CA ILE A 439 11.52 -36.40 -12.15
C ILE A 439 10.29 -37.31 -12.21
N GLU A 440 10.42 -38.57 -11.82
CA GLU A 440 9.30 -39.52 -11.77
C GLU A 440 8.27 -39.10 -10.71
N TYR A 441 8.71 -38.57 -9.57
CA TYR A 441 7.82 -37.99 -8.57
C TYR A 441 7.01 -36.80 -9.13
N PHE A 442 7.67 -35.81 -9.75
CA PHE A 442 6.96 -34.65 -10.33
C PHE A 442 6.07 -35.01 -11.52
N LYS A 443 6.44 -36.04 -12.31
CA LYS A 443 5.57 -36.63 -13.35
C LYS A 443 4.29 -37.20 -12.73
N ASN A 444 4.40 -38.00 -11.67
CA ASN A 444 3.24 -38.58 -10.99
C ASN A 444 2.39 -37.51 -10.29
N ALA A 445 3.01 -36.48 -9.71
CA ALA A 445 2.31 -35.30 -9.20
C ALA A 445 1.54 -34.54 -10.29
N LEU A 446 2.11 -34.37 -11.48
CA LEU A 446 1.45 -33.73 -12.63
C LEU A 446 0.28 -34.57 -13.16
N LEU A 447 0.46 -35.89 -13.31
CA LEU A 447 -0.61 -36.81 -13.71
C LEU A 447 -1.75 -36.82 -12.67
N GLY A 448 -1.41 -36.82 -11.38
CA GLY A 448 -2.35 -36.67 -10.28
C GLY A 448 -3.10 -35.33 -10.30
N ALA A 449 -2.41 -34.22 -10.58
CA ALA A 449 -3.06 -32.92 -10.73
C ALA A 449 -4.06 -32.89 -11.91
N ARG A 450 -3.76 -33.55 -13.03
CA ARG A 450 -4.71 -33.74 -14.14
C ARG A 450 -5.96 -34.50 -13.68
N GLN A 451 -5.76 -35.69 -13.12
CA GLN A 451 -6.86 -36.61 -12.79
C GLN A 451 -7.71 -36.14 -11.60
N TYR A 452 -7.06 -35.70 -10.52
CA TYR A 452 -7.72 -35.47 -9.23
C TYR A 452 -8.09 -34.00 -8.99
N LEU A 453 -7.30 -33.04 -9.45
CA LEU A 453 -7.61 -31.60 -9.30
C LEU A 453 -8.41 -31.04 -10.47
N LEU A 454 -7.95 -31.33 -11.69
CA LEU A 454 -8.54 -30.77 -12.93
C LEU A 454 -9.63 -31.67 -13.54
N LYS A 455 -9.79 -32.90 -13.03
CA LYS A 455 -10.76 -33.90 -13.51
C LYS A 455 -10.60 -34.22 -15.02
N GLU A 456 -9.37 -34.17 -15.50
CA GLU A 456 -9.03 -34.49 -16.89
C GLU A 456 -8.82 -36.00 -17.05
N ASP A 457 -9.61 -36.63 -17.94
CA ASP A 457 -9.47 -38.05 -18.27
C ASP A 457 -8.15 -38.34 -19.01
N ALA A 458 -7.56 -39.53 -18.78
CA ALA A 458 -6.29 -39.93 -19.37
C ALA A 458 -6.34 -39.97 -20.92
N SER A 459 -7.49 -40.32 -21.50
CA SER A 459 -7.71 -40.35 -22.96
C SER A 459 -7.61 -38.96 -23.62
N THR A 460 -7.69 -37.87 -22.86
CA THR A 460 -7.58 -36.50 -23.40
C THR A 460 -6.13 -36.09 -23.73
N LEU A 461 -5.13 -36.82 -23.24
CA LEU A 461 -3.72 -36.46 -23.37
C LEU A 461 -3.24 -36.25 -24.84
N PRO A 462 -3.64 -37.05 -25.85
CA PRO A 462 -3.30 -36.79 -27.25
C PRO A 462 -3.86 -35.47 -27.78
N ARG A 463 -5.10 -35.10 -27.37
CA ARG A 463 -5.72 -33.80 -27.71
C ARG A 463 -4.94 -32.65 -27.06
N ALA A 464 -4.54 -32.80 -25.80
CA ALA A 464 -3.74 -31.80 -25.10
C ALA A 464 -2.36 -31.59 -25.75
N ARG A 465 -1.70 -32.67 -26.18
CA ARG A 465 -0.43 -32.62 -26.96
C ARG A 465 -0.58 -31.86 -28.28
N THR A 466 -1.69 -32.06 -29.00
CA THR A 466 -2.00 -31.27 -30.20
C THR A 466 -2.26 -29.80 -29.87
N HIS A 467 -2.92 -29.51 -28.75
CA HIS A 467 -3.21 -28.14 -28.32
C HIS A 467 -1.95 -27.36 -27.92
N ILE A 468 -1.05 -27.94 -27.10
CA ILE A 468 0.19 -27.25 -26.70
C ILE A 468 1.11 -26.96 -27.89
N ARG A 469 1.18 -27.86 -28.89
CA ARG A 469 1.92 -27.61 -30.13
C ARG A 469 1.37 -26.41 -30.92
N ARG A 470 0.04 -26.28 -31.01
CA ARG A 470 -0.61 -25.10 -31.63
C ARG A 470 -0.32 -23.82 -30.84
N MET A 471 -0.40 -23.87 -29.51
CA MET A 471 -0.08 -22.72 -28.64
C MET A 471 1.41 -22.35 -28.68
N PHE A 472 2.31 -23.31 -28.90
CA PHE A 472 3.73 -23.06 -29.11
C PHE A 472 4.00 -22.34 -30.44
N ILE A 473 3.36 -22.77 -31.53
CA ILE A 473 3.42 -22.07 -32.82
C ILE A 473 2.85 -20.64 -32.68
N LEU A 474 1.72 -20.46 -32.01
CA LEU A 474 1.15 -19.15 -31.72
C LEU A 474 2.10 -18.28 -30.88
N TYR A 475 2.77 -18.87 -29.88
CA TYR A 475 3.78 -18.19 -29.06
C TYR A 475 4.98 -17.72 -29.91
N ILE A 476 5.51 -18.57 -30.80
CA ILE A 476 6.58 -18.17 -31.73
C ILE A 476 6.10 -17.03 -32.62
N PHE A 477 4.94 -17.20 -33.26
CA PHE A 477 4.36 -16.20 -34.16
C PHE A 477 4.14 -14.85 -33.49
N VAL A 478 3.54 -14.82 -32.29
CA VAL A 478 3.27 -13.58 -31.55
C VAL A 478 4.57 -12.90 -31.11
N ASN A 479 5.58 -13.65 -30.66
CA ASN A 479 6.89 -13.06 -30.37
C ASN A 479 7.54 -12.51 -31.65
N ALA A 480 7.49 -13.24 -32.77
CA ALA A 480 8.02 -12.78 -34.05
C ALA A 480 7.30 -11.49 -34.51
N VAL A 481 5.97 -11.41 -34.42
CA VAL A 481 5.19 -10.20 -34.70
C VAL A 481 5.54 -9.06 -33.74
N ILE A 482 5.80 -9.32 -32.46
CA ILE A 482 6.26 -8.28 -31.52
C ILE A 482 7.65 -7.78 -31.89
N TYR A 483 8.62 -8.66 -32.18
CA TYR A 483 9.97 -8.26 -32.56
C TYR A 483 10.02 -7.56 -33.91
N ILE A 484 9.31 -8.08 -34.93
CA ILE A 484 9.14 -7.44 -36.24
C ILE A 484 8.38 -6.12 -36.09
N GLY A 485 7.37 -6.05 -35.22
CA GLY A 485 6.62 -4.82 -34.93
C GLY A 485 7.46 -3.76 -34.22
N MET A 486 8.33 -4.16 -33.29
CA MET A 486 9.31 -3.26 -32.66
C MET A 486 10.37 -2.78 -33.67
N PHE A 487 10.84 -3.66 -34.55
CA PHE A 487 11.76 -3.34 -35.63
C PHE A 487 11.10 -2.40 -36.67
N TYR A 488 9.87 -2.70 -37.09
CA TYR A 488 9.09 -1.87 -38.00
C TYR A 488 8.75 -0.52 -37.36
N LEU A 489 8.34 -0.46 -36.09
CA LEU A 489 8.12 0.82 -35.41
C LEU A 489 9.41 1.65 -35.31
N PHE A 490 10.56 1.02 -35.13
CA PHE A 490 11.86 1.70 -35.14
C PHE A 490 12.21 2.31 -36.50
N PHE A 491 11.90 1.63 -37.61
CA PHE A 491 12.13 2.14 -38.97
C PHE A 491 11.02 3.09 -39.46
N TYR A 492 9.74 2.74 -39.32
CA TYR A 492 8.59 3.50 -39.81
C TYR A 492 8.36 4.82 -39.05
N LYS A 493 8.70 4.90 -37.75
CA LYS A 493 8.64 6.17 -37.02
C LYS A 493 9.76 7.15 -37.38
N TYR A 494 10.74 6.77 -38.20
CA TYR A 494 11.75 7.70 -38.71
C TYR A 494 11.09 8.88 -39.45
N ASP A 495 10.18 8.58 -40.39
CA ASP A 495 9.50 9.60 -41.19
C ASP A 495 8.30 10.24 -40.46
N VAL A 496 7.65 9.51 -39.54
CA VAL A 496 6.55 10.08 -38.72
C VAL A 496 7.07 11.17 -37.77
N ILE A 497 8.27 11.02 -37.21
CA ILE A 497 8.93 12.06 -36.40
C ILE A 497 9.17 13.34 -37.23
N VAL A 498 9.39 13.21 -38.55
CA VAL A 498 9.54 14.34 -39.48
C VAL A 498 8.17 14.96 -39.83
N SER A 499 7.12 14.15 -39.98
CA SER A 499 5.77 14.60 -40.35
C SER A 499 5.02 15.32 -39.21
N GLU A 500 5.17 14.86 -37.95
CA GLU A 500 4.52 15.47 -36.78
C GLU A 500 4.99 16.93 -36.54
N ILE A 501 6.17 17.32 -37.05
CA ILE A 501 6.68 18.70 -37.03
C ILE A 501 5.85 19.64 -37.93
N THR A 502 5.31 19.12 -39.04
CA THR A 502 4.63 19.93 -40.07
C THR A 502 3.17 20.21 -39.73
N SER A 503 2.49 19.28 -39.04
CA SER A 503 1.06 19.38 -38.70
C SER A 503 0.74 20.50 -37.69
N HIS A 504 1.63 20.72 -36.71
CA HIS A 504 1.40 21.70 -35.63
C HIS A 504 1.44 23.18 -36.07
N LEU A 505 1.86 23.48 -37.30
CA LEU A 505 1.87 24.85 -37.83
C LEU A 505 0.47 25.39 -38.18
N THR A 506 -0.52 24.52 -38.41
CA THR A 506 -1.83 24.90 -38.95
C THR A 506 -2.86 25.32 -37.89
N VAL A 507 -2.64 24.96 -36.63
CA VAL A 507 -3.59 25.24 -35.52
C VAL A 507 -3.49 26.69 -35.04
N PHE A 508 -2.33 27.34 -35.19
CA PHE A 508 -2.05 28.67 -34.66
C PHE A 508 -2.81 29.82 -35.35
N GLN A 509 -3.40 29.60 -36.53
CA GLN A 509 -4.11 30.64 -37.29
C GLN A 509 -5.57 30.90 -36.87
N LYS A 510 -6.17 30.07 -35.99
CA LYS A 510 -7.60 30.19 -35.63
C LYS A 510 -7.90 30.82 -34.27
N PHE A 511 -6.89 31.27 -33.51
CA PHE A 511 -7.07 31.73 -32.12
C PHE A 511 -7.14 33.27 -31.93
N VAL A 512 -7.04 34.08 -32.99
CA VAL A 512 -6.84 35.55 -32.88
C VAL A 512 -8.14 36.36 -33.13
N ALA A 513 -9.32 35.76 -33.01
CA ALA A 513 -10.61 36.42 -33.28
C ALA A 513 -11.67 36.18 -32.19
N ARG A 514 -11.52 36.89 -31.06
CA ARG A 514 -12.46 37.16 -29.93
C ARG A 514 -11.59 37.70 -28.76
N ASN A 515 -11.98 38.68 -27.93
CA ASN A 515 -13.16 39.54 -27.86
C ASN A 515 -12.72 40.93 -27.35
N GLN A 516 -13.58 41.93 -27.53
CA GLN A 516 -13.46 43.26 -26.94
C GLN A 516 -14.68 43.56 -26.05
N ASP A 517 -14.51 44.57 -25.17
CA ASP A 517 -15.54 45.36 -24.47
C ASP A 517 -16.51 44.69 -23.48
N ILE A 518 -16.40 45.12 -22.20
CA ILE A 518 -17.56 45.47 -21.35
C ILE A 518 -17.19 46.74 -20.55
N ASN A 519 -17.93 47.83 -20.77
CA ASN A 519 -18.00 48.97 -19.84
C ASN A 519 -19.09 48.72 -18.78
N SER A 520 -18.96 49.31 -17.59
CA SER A 520 -20.08 49.42 -16.65
C SER A 520 -20.07 50.74 -15.89
N GLU A 521 -21.26 51.34 -15.75
CA GLU A 521 -21.49 52.63 -15.10
C GLU A 521 -21.67 52.49 -13.58
N ILE A 522 -21.51 53.60 -12.86
CA ILE A 522 -21.60 53.65 -11.38
C ILE A 522 -22.73 54.61 -10.97
N ILE A 523 -23.60 54.15 -10.07
CA ILE A 523 -24.54 55.00 -9.31
C ILE A 523 -24.00 55.18 -7.89
N MET A 524 -24.12 56.39 -7.33
CA MET A 524 -23.44 56.85 -6.12
C MET A 524 -24.41 57.26 -4.99
N THR A 525 -24.18 56.72 -3.78
CA THR A 525 -24.58 57.29 -2.46
C THR A 525 -23.65 56.70 -1.37
N GLY A 526 -23.28 57.35 -0.26
CA GLY A 526 -23.57 58.71 0.18
C GLY A 526 -23.46 58.91 1.71
N SER A 527 -22.28 58.72 2.33
CA SER A 527 -22.00 59.13 3.74
C SER A 527 -20.49 59.09 4.08
N LYS A 528 -20.07 59.78 5.17
CA LYS A 528 -18.65 59.96 5.57
C LYS A 528 -17.93 58.62 5.82
N LYS A 529 -16.89 58.32 5.03
CA LYS A 529 -16.06 57.10 5.16
C LYS A 529 -14.75 57.38 5.89
N ILE A 530 -14.50 56.67 7.00
CA ILE A 530 -13.15 56.51 7.57
C ILE A 530 -12.33 55.67 6.57
N THR A 531 -11.16 56.13 6.16
CA THR A 531 -10.32 55.40 5.18
C THR A 531 -9.56 54.24 5.84
N ILE A 532 -9.08 53.29 5.05
CA ILE A 532 -8.26 52.15 5.56
C ILE A 532 -7.03 52.66 6.36
N PRO A 533 -6.22 53.62 5.85
CA PRO A 533 -5.10 54.15 6.63
C PRO A 533 -5.52 54.87 7.93
N GLN A 534 -6.66 55.58 7.91
CA GLN A 534 -7.21 56.24 9.10
C GLN A 534 -7.64 55.24 10.17
N TYR A 535 -8.18 54.08 9.78
CA TYR A 535 -8.51 53.01 10.72
C TYR A 535 -7.25 52.42 11.36
N PHE A 536 -6.19 52.15 10.59
CA PHE A 536 -4.95 51.59 11.15
C PHE A 536 -4.09 52.59 11.96
N LYS A 537 -4.42 53.89 11.91
CA LYS A 537 -3.72 54.94 12.65
C LYS A 537 -3.62 54.63 14.15
N GLY A 538 -2.38 54.61 14.66
CA GLY A 538 -2.08 54.35 16.07
C GLY A 538 -2.30 52.91 16.55
N LYS A 539 -2.90 52.02 15.73
CA LYS A 539 -3.13 50.62 16.13
C LYS A 539 -1.83 49.84 16.20
N LYS A 540 -1.80 48.86 17.11
CA LYS A 540 -0.70 47.88 17.26
C LYS A 540 -1.16 46.51 16.79
N ILE A 541 -0.34 45.84 15.99
CA ILE A 541 -0.71 44.67 15.20
C ILE A 541 0.17 43.49 15.61
N PHE A 542 -0.40 42.30 15.78
CA PHE A 542 0.34 41.06 16.01
C PHE A 542 0.17 40.10 14.83
N ILE A 543 1.27 39.57 14.30
CA ILE A 543 1.28 38.69 13.14
C ILE A 543 1.99 37.37 13.47
N THR A 544 1.24 36.27 13.50
CA THR A 544 1.84 34.93 13.50
C THR A 544 2.24 34.57 12.06
N GLY A 545 3.33 33.83 11.88
CA GLY A 545 3.75 33.41 10.53
C GLY A 545 4.26 34.55 9.64
N GLY A 546 4.64 35.71 10.20
CA GLY A 546 5.15 36.86 9.43
C GLY A 546 6.41 36.58 8.58
N SER A 547 7.15 35.51 8.88
CA SER A 547 8.26 35.03 8.02
C SER A 547 7.83 34.18 6.81
N GLY A 548 6.54 33.85 6.69
CA GLY A 548 5.94 33.13 5.57
C GLY A 548 5.59 34.04 4.39
N PHE A 549 5.15 33.44 3.28
CA PHE A 549 4.91 34.13 2.00
C PHE A 549 3.88 35.27 2.12
N ILE A 550 2.65 34.96 2.57
CA ILE A 550 1.59 35.95 2.81
C ILE A 550 2.03 36.96 3.88
N GLY A 551 2.66 36.49 4.97
CA GLY A 551 3.08 37.33 6.09
C GLY A 551 4.03 38.46 5.69
N LYS A 552 5.04 38.16 4.84
CA LYS A 552 6.00 39.16 4.33
C LYS A 552 5.30 40.26 3.51
N VAL A 553 4.44 39.85 2.58
CA VAL A 553 3.72 40.76 1.68
C VAL A 553 2.70 41.61 2.46
N LEU A 554 2.05 41.02 3.47
CA LEU A 554 1.16 41.76 4.37
C LEU A 554 1.91 42.82 5.19
N ILE A 555 3.11 42.51 5.72
CA ILE A 555 3.93 43.48 6.46
C ILE A 555 4.36 44.64 5.57
N GLU A 556 4.81 44.37 4.33
CA GLU A 556 5.19 45.40 3.35
C GLU A 556 4.00 46.32 3.04
N LEU A 557 2.87 45.73 2.63
CA LEU A 557 1.67 46.48 2.27
C LEU A 557 1.08 47.26 3.44
N LEU A 558 1.04 46.69 4.64
CA LEU A 558 0.55 47.36 5.84
C LEU A 558 1.39 48.60 6.16
N LEU A 559 2.72 48.48 6.19
CA LEU A 559 3.61 49.57 6.56
C LEU A 559 3.75 50.66 5.47
N ARG A 560 3.50 50.33 4.19
CA ARG A 560 3.52 51.28 3.09
C ARG A 560 2.15 51.95 2.85
N LEU A 561 1.05 51.21 2.96
CA LEU A 561 -0.30 51.75 2.72
C LEU A 561 -0.92 52.39 3.97
N CYS A 562 -0.55 51.94 5.17
CA CYS A 562 -1.03 52.46 6.45
C CYS A 562 0.14 52.99 7.29
N PRO A 563 0.83 54.05 6.84
CA PRO A 563 2.09 54.49 7.46
C PRO A 563 1.94 54.93 8.92
N ASP A 564 0.73 55.35 9.34
CA ASP A 564 0.42 55.79 10.70
C ASP A 564 0.17 54.64 11.71
N VAL A 565 0.33 53.36 11.30
CA VAL A 565 0.32 52.22 12.24
C VAL A 565 1.43 52.40 13.29
N SER A 566 1.17 52.00 14.54
CA SER A 566 2.11 52.23 15.65
C SER A 566 3.22 51.19 15.69
N THR A 567 2.87 49.90 15.75
CA THR A 567 3.83 48.81 15.96
C THR A 567 3.31 47.52 15.33
N VAL A 568 4.20 46.74 14.72
CA VAL A 568 3.90 45.43 14.13
C VAL A 568 4.75 44.37 14.83
N TYR A 569 4.14 43.69 15.80
CA TYR A 569 4.73 42.56 16.50
C TYR A 569 4.70 41.30 15.63
N VAL A 570 5.84 40.67 15.39
CA VAL A 570 5.95 39.49 14.53
C VAL A 570 6.45 38.29 15.33
N LEU A 571 5.66 37.22 15.39
CA LEU A 571 6.07 35.98 16.05
C LEU A 571 7.16 35.27 15.24
N ILE A 572 8.34 35.09 15.84
CA ILE A 572 9.53 34.50 15.19
C ILE A 572 10.06 33.33 16.03
N ARG A 573 9.97 32.13 15.44
CA ARG A 573 10.55 30.88 15.99
C ARG A 573 12.09 30.92 16.03
N PRO A 574 12.75 30.52 17.13
CA PRO A 574 14.19 30.27 17.16
C PRO A 574 14.60 29.21 16.12
N LYS A 575 15.67 29.44 15.34
CA LYS A 575 16.10 28.45 14.33
C LYS A 575 17.60 28.53 14.03
N LYS A 576 18.29 27.38 14.15
CA LYS A 576 19.72 27.20 13.79
C LYS A 576 20.66 28.24 14.43
N GLY A 577 20.51 28.48 15.73
CA GLY A 577 21.39 29.40 16.49
C GLY A 577 21.24 30.89 16.17
N LYS A 578 20.29 31.28 15.31
CA LYS A 578 20.03 32.68 14.96
C LYS A 578 19.00 33.34 15.88
N THR A 579 19.21 34.62 16.21
CA THR A 579 18.25 35.39 17.02
C THR A 579 17.01 35.81 16.19
N PRO A 580 15.89 36.15 16.84
CA PRO A 580 14.72 36.69 16.15
C PRO A 580 15.02 37.95 15.31
N GLU A 581 15.89 38.82 15.82
CA GLU A 581 16.29 40.08 15.18
C GLU A 581 17.10 39.81 13.90
N GLU A 582 18.04 38.87 13.94
CA GLU A 582 18.78 38.42 12.75
C GLU A 582 17.85 37.80 11.69
N ARG A 583 16.80 37.11 12.12
CA ARG A 583 15.77 36.55 11.22
C ARG A 583 14.90 37.64 10.61
N ILE A 584 14.51 38.67 11.36
CA ILE A 584 13.82 39.85 10.81
C ILE A 584 14.72 40.61 9.82
N LYS A 585 16.00 40.82 10.15
CA LYS A 585 16.98 41.43 9.24
C LYS A 585 17.04 40.68 7.90
N GLN A 586 17.19 39.36 7.93
CA GLN A 586 17.18 38.51 6.73
C GLN A 586 15.86 38.59 5.91
N ILE A 587 14.73 38.88 6.55
CA ILE A 587 13.45 39.10 5.85
C ILE A 587 13.46 40.49 5.19
N LEU A 588 13.92 41.52 5.90
CA LEU A 588 14.01 42.89 5.40
C LEU A 588 15.05 43.06 4.29
N ASP A 589 16.05 42.20 4.22
CA ASP A 589 17.06 42.17 3.16
C ASP A 589 16.56 41.51 1.85
N LEU A 590 15.30 41.04 1.81
CA LEU A 590 14.65 40.61 0.57
C LEU A 590 14.26 41.81 -0.30
N PRO A 591 14.36 41.72 -1.65
CA PRO A 591 13.98 42.80 -2.57
C PRO A 591 12.55 43.34 -2.36
N LEU A 592 11.64 42.52 -1.84
CA LEU A 592 10.29 42.91 -1.44
C LEU A 592 10.26 44.20 -0.61
N PHE A 593 11.20 44.37 0.32
CA PHE A 593 11.20 45.51 1.26
C PHE A 593 12.01 46.71 0.78
N GLU A 594 12.67 46.66 -0.39
CA GLU A 594 13.46 47.79 -0.91
C GLU A 594 12.61 49.04 -1.11
N ARG A 595 11.38 48.88 -1.63
CA ARG A 595 10.44 49.98 -1.81
C ARG A 595 10.04 50.62 -0.47
N LEU A 596 9.67 49.80 0.52
CA LEU A 596 9.36 50.27 1.87
C LEU A 596 10.56 50.98 2.52
N LYS A 597 11.77 50.40 2.43
CA LYS A 597 13.02 50.99 2.94
C LYS A 597 13.31 52.36 2.30
N LYS A 598 12.98 52.55 1.02
CA LYS A 598 13.21 53.79 0.26
C LYS A 598 12.15 54.86 0.52
N GLU A 599 10.87 54.49 0.49
CA GLU A 599 9.74 55.43 0.63
C GLU A 599 9.41 55.75 2.10
N TYR A 600 9.57 54.78 3.01
CA TYR A 600 9.19 54.90 4.42
C TYR A 600 10.25 54.25 5.37
N PRO A 601 11.50 54.73 5.39
CA PRO A 601 12.58 54.12 6.18
C PRO A 601 12.26 53.99 7.68
N GLU A 602 11.56 54.98 8.26
CA GLU A 602 11.15 54.95 9.67
C GLU A 602 10.08 53.88 9.97
N ASN A 603 9.24 53.51 9.01
CA ASN A 603 8.22 52.48 9.20
C ASN A 603 8.84 51.08 9.35
N VAL A 604 10.05 50.85 8.82
CA VAL A 604 10.79 49.60 9.03
C VAL A 604 11.12 49.37 10.51
N LYS A 605 11.39 50.44 11.27
CA LYS A 605 11.68 50.38 12.72
C LYS A 605 10.47 49.98 13.58
N LYS A 606 9.25 50.00 13.00
CA LYS A 606 8.01 49.61 13.69
C LYS A 606 7.82 48.10 13.79
N ILE A 607 8.68 47.30 13.13
CA ILE A 607 8.63 45.84 13.17
C ILE A 607 9.38 45.35 14.41
N VAL A 608 8.65 44.75 15.34
CA VAL A 608 9.21 44.22 16.61
C VAL A 608 9.15 42.70 16.59
N PRO A 609 10.29 41.98 16.55
CA PRO A 609 10.28 40.53 16.70
C PRO A 609 9.81 40.14 18.11
N VAL A 610 9.00 39.07 18.17
CA VAL A 610 8.61 38.42 19.41
C VAL A 610 9.00 36.94 19.33
N THR A 611 9.88 36.50 20.23
CA THR A 611 10.28 35.09 20.30
C THR A 611 9.11 34.21 20.70
N GLY A 612 8.84 33.18 19.90
CA GLY A 612 7.85 32.15 20.22
C GLY A 612 7.59 31.20 19.04
N ASP A 613 6.85 30.14 19.29
CA ASP A 613 6.55 29.09 18.33
C ASP A 613 5.10 28.62 18.49
N VAL A 614 4.37 28.52 17.38
CA VAL A 614 2.96 28.09 17.40
C VAL A 614 2.81 26.60 17.74
N THR A 615 3.89 25.82 17.64
CA THR A 615 3.92 24.42 18.09
C THR A 615 4.22 24.27 19.58
N GLU A 616 4.22 25.34 20.36
CA GLU A 616 4.39 25.33 21.82
C GLU A 616 3.13 25.86 22.52
N LEU A 617 2.85 25.36 23.73
CA LEU A 617 1.76 25.89 24.57
C LEU A 617 2.01 27.38 24.88
N ASN A 618 0.94 28.17 24.95
CA ASN A 618 1.03 29.64 25.08
C ASN A 618 1.88 30.32 23.98
N LEU A 619 2.03 29.69 22.81
CA LEU A 619 2.88 30.10 21.70
C LEU A 619 4.39 30.18 22.05
N GLY A 620 4.84 29.49 23.10
CA GLY A 620 6.23 29.57 23.57
C GLY A 620 6.66 30.98 24.01
N LEU A 621 5.70 31.87 24.32
CA LEU A 621 5.96 33.25 24.70
C LEU A 621 6.48 33.34 26.13
N THR A 622 7.45 34.24 26.37
CA THR A 622 7.81 34.63 27.73
C THR A 622 6.65 35.37 28.42
N THR A 623 6.56 35.32 29.75
CA THR A 623 5.54 36.05 30.52
C THR A 623 5.53 37.55 30.21
N LYS A 624 6.71 38.15 30.00
CA LYS A 624 6.86 39.56 29.60
C LYS A 624 6.26 39.82 28.21
N SER A 625 6.63 39.01 27.21
CA SER A 625 6.11 39.11 25.84
C SER A 625 4.59 38.88 25.79
N ARG A 626 4.08 37.90 26.55
CA ARG A 626 2.65 37.60 26.64
C ARG A 626 1.87 38.77 27.25
N LYS A 627 2.36 39.35 28.35
CA LYS A 627 1.74 40.54 28.96
C LYS A 627 1.73 41.73 28.01
N LEU A 628 2.86 42.01 27.34
CA LEU A 628 2.96 43.08 26.33
C LEU A 628 1.88 42.96 25.24
N LEU A 629 1.74 41.76 24.65
CA LEU A 629 0.76 41.53 23.59
C LEU A 629 -0.69 41.68 24.11
N ILE A 630 -0.97 41.23 25.33
CA ILE A 630 -2.27 41.37 26.00
C ILE A 630 -2.66 42.83 26.25
N GLU A 631 -1.70 43.67 26.65
CA GLU A 631 -1.96 45.05 27.04
C GLU A 631 -2.01 46.02 25.86
N GLU A 632 -1.41 45.67 24.72
CA GLU A 632 -1.18 46.63 23.65
C GLU A 632 -1.81 46.30 22.29
N VAL A 633 -2.10 45.04 21.97
CA VAL A 633 -2.47 44.65 20.61
C VAL A 633 -3.95 44.93 20.31
N ASN A 634 -4.19 45.47 19.12
CA ASN A 634 -5.50 45.77 18.56
C ASN A 634 -5.96 44.75 17.51
N VAL A 635 -5.08 44.31 16.63
CA VAL A 635 -5.42 43.39 15.53
C VAL A 635 -4.45 42.23 15.50
N VAL A 636 -4.99 41.01 15.38
CA VAL A 636 -4.21 39.78 15.21
C VAL A 636 -4.41 39.24 13.80
N TYR A 637 -3.31 39.03 13.07
CA TYR A 637 -3.30 38.24 11.83
C TYR A 637 -2.66 36.87 12.11
N ASN A 638 -3.48 35.82 12.14
CA ASN A 638 -3.02 34.45 12.33
C ASN A 638 -2.68 33.80 10.97
N CYS A 639 -1.49 34.10 10.44
CA CYS A 639 -0.97 33.56 9.17
C CYS A 639 -0.07 32.33 9.35
N ALA A 640 0.21 31.88 10.58
CA ALA A 640 1.03 30.70 10.82
C ALA A 640 0.32 29.42 10.35
N ALA A 641 0.93 28.74 9.38
CA ALA A 641 0.53 27.43 8.94
C ALA A 641 1.71 26.70 8.29
N SER A 642 1.69 25.37 8.31
CA SER A 642 2.36 24.60 7.28
C SER A 642 1.45 24.51 6.06
N VAL A 643 2.05 24.59 4.88
CA VAL A 643 1.37 24.52 3.56
C VAL A 643 1.80 23.29 2.76
N ARG A 644 2.38 22.30 3.45
CA ARG A 644 2.80 21.02 2.87
C ARG A 644 1.67 20.01 2.96
N PHE A 645 1.47 19.26 1.88
CA PHE A 645 0.43 18.24 1.81
C PHE A 645 0.93 16.88 2.32
N ASP A 646 2.24 16.74 2.54
CA ASP A 646 2.97 15.54 2.94
C ASP A 646 3.55 15.63 4.37
N ASP A 647 3.14 16.62 5.18
CA ASP A 647 3.50 16.67 6.59
C ASP A 647 2.77 15.56 7.39
N ASP A 648 3.47 15.02 8.39
CA ASP A 648 2.90 14.08 9.36
C ASP A 648 1.64 14.66 10.01
N LEU A 649 0.62 13.82 10.22
CA LEU A 649 -0.66 14.23 10.81
C LEU A 649 -0.48 14.91 12.18
N LYS A 650 0.48 14.44 12.98
CA LYS A 650 0.88 15.06 14.24
C LYS A 650 1.29 16.52 14.05
N ASP A 651 2.29 16.76 13.19
CA ASP A 651 2.84 18.10 12.96
C ASP A 651 1.78 19.04 12.36
N ALA A 652 0.97 18.54 11.43
CA ALA A 652 -0.14 19.30 10.85
C ALA A 652 -1.17 19.74 11.89
N ILE A 653 -1.61 18.85 12.79
CA ILE A 653 -2.55 19.18 13.87
C ILE A 653 -1.91 20.12 14.89
N LEU A 654 -0.69 19.83 15.37
CA LEU A 654 -0.04 20.63 16.41
C LEU A 654 0.29 22.05 15.93
N LEU A 655 0.61 22.24 14.65
CA LEU A 655 0.96 23.53 14.08
C LEU A 655 -0.29 24.31 13.60
N ASN A 656 -1.13 23.73 12.73
CA ASN A 656 -2.27 24.44 12.16
C ASN A 656 -3.43 24.54 13.18
N THR A 657 -3.84 23.41 13.76
CA THR A 657 -5.04 23.34 14.61
C THR A 657 -4.77 23.82 16.03
N ARG A 658 -3.84 23.19 16.75
CA ARG A 658 -3.50 23.58 18.13
C ARG A 658 -2.83 24.96 18.18
N GLY A 659 -1.91 25.25 17.26
CA GLY A 659 -1.30 26.59 17.17
C GLY A 659 -2.34 27.71 16.96
N THR A 660 -3.43 27.43 16.22
CA THR A 660 -4.58 28.35 16.11
C THR A 660 -5.30 28.47 17.45
N ARG A 661 -5.56 27.38 18.19
CA ARG A 661 -6.15 27.41 19.54
C ARG A 661 -5.34 28.30 20.49
N GLU A 662 -4.04 28.09 20.58
CA GLU A 662 -3.15 28.88 21.45
C GLU A 662 -3.13 30.38 21.06
N THR A 663 -3.24 30.68 19.76
CA THR A 663 -3.32 32.07 19.27
C THR A 663 -4.66 32.73 19.60
N VAL A 664 -5.77 32.00 19.48
CA VAL A 664 -7.10 32.47 19.90
C VAL A 664 -7.14 32.70 21.42
N LEU A 665 -6.60 31.78 22.23
CA LEU A 665 -6.53 31.93 23.68
C LEU A 665 -5.70 33.15 24.11
N LEU A 666 -4.67 33.52 23.35
CA LEU A 666 -3.96 34.79 23.56
C LEU A 666 -4.83 36.00 23.16
N ALA A 667 -5.50 35.94 22.01
CA ALA A 667 -6.35 37.03 21.52
C ALA A 667 -7.52 37.33 22.46
N LYS A 668 -8.18 36.31 23.01
CA LYS A 668 -9.26 36.46 24.01
C LYS A 668 -8.81 37.14 25.31
N ALA A 669 -7.51 37.18 25.59
CA ALA A 669 -6.95 37.88 26.74
C ALA A 669 -6.56 39.34 26.44
N MET A 670 -6.58 39.79 25.18
CA MET A 670 -6.16 41.14 24.79
C MET A 670 -7.20 42.20 25.20
N LYS A 671 -6.74 43.28 25.85
CA LYS A 671 -7.60 44.34 26.39
C LYS A 671 -8.25 45.25 25.33
N HIS A 672 -7.67 45.29 24.13
CA HIS A 672 -8.01 46.28 23.09
C HIS A 672 -8.24 45.64 21.71
N LEU A 673 -8.62 44.35 21.67
CA LEU A 673 -8.82 43.59 20.44
C LEU A 673 -10.00 44.15 19.61
N ASP A 674 -9.70 44.72 18.46
CA ASP A 674 -10.66 45.11 17.44
C ASP A 674 -11.03 43.92 16.52
N LEU A 675 -10.06 43.05 16.20
CA LEU A 675 -10.25 41.91 15.31
C LEU A 675 -9.17 40.82 15.44
N PHE A 676 -9.62 39.56 15.50
CA PHE A 676 -8.82 38.38 15.22
C PHE A 676 -9.08 37.87 13.78
N LEU A 677 -8.09 37.96 12.89
CA LEU A 677 -8.18 37.49 11.51
C LEU A 677 -7.39 36.19 11.32
N HIS A 678 -8.04 35.11 10.87
CA HIS A 678 -7.36 33.87 10.50
C HIS A 678 -7.28 33.68 8.99
N ILE A 679 -6.12 33.18 8.53
CA ILE A 679 -5.92 32.79 7.13
C ILE A 679 -6.05 31.27 7.04
N SER A 680 -7.18 30.81 6.51
CA SER A 680 -7.48 29.43 6.18
C SER A 680 -7.09 29.14 4.71
N THR A 681 -7.84 28.29 4.00
CA THR A 681 -7.72 28.05 2.55
C THR A 681 -9.08 27.68 1.99
N ALA A 682 -9.37 28.07 0.75
CA ALA A 682 -10.62 27.73 0.07
C ALA A 682 -10.83 26.21 -0.06
N TYR A 683 -9.73 25.45 -0.06
CA TYR A 683 -9.71 23.99 -0.15
C TYR A 683 -9.85 23.27 1.22
N CYS A 684 -10.20 23.98 2.32
CA CYS A 684 -10.32 23.32 3.62
C CYS A 684 -11.42 22.23 3.62
N GLN A 685 -12.46 22.40 2.79
CA GLN A 685 -13.52 21.42 2.56
C GLN A 685 -13.48 20.86 1.13
N ALA A 686 -12.28 20.42 0.70
CA ALA A 686 -12.05 19.94 -0.67
C ALA A 686 -12.88 18.70 -1.06
N ASP A 687 -13.52 18.02 -0.10
CA ASP A 687 -14.51 16.96 -0.31
C ASP A 687 -15.82 17.46 -0.96
N LYS A 688 -16.06 18.78 -0.96
CA LYS A 688 -17.27 19.42 -1.51
C LYS A 688 -16.93 20.15 -2.79
N GLN A 689 -17.74 19.98 -3.84
CA GLN A 689 -17.56 20.72 -5.10
C GLN A 689 -17.98 22.20 -5.01
N VAL A 690 -18.93 22.54 -4.14
CA VAL A 690 -19.38 23.91 -3.90
C VAL A 690 -19.02 24.30 -2.47
N ILE A 691 -18.30 25.41 -2.31
CA ILE A 691 -17.79 25.88 -1.03
C ILE A 691 -18.27 27.30 -0.81
N GLU A 692 -19.06 27.49 0.25
CA GLU A 692 -19.74 28.73 0.61
C GLU A 692 -19.03 29.46 1.76
N GLU A 693 -19.40 30.72 1.97
CA GLU A 693 -18.90 31.62 3.02
C GLU A 693 -19.52 31.31 4.40
N LYS A 694 -19.43 30.05 4.83
CA LYS A 694 -19.86 29.52 6.13
C LYS A 694 -18.88 28.50 6.71
N ILE A 695 -18.99 28.25 8.00
CA ILE A 695 -18.32 27.14 8.69
C ILE A 695 -18.99 25.81 8.30
N TYR A 696 -18.20 24.77 8.10
CA TYR A 696 -18.67 23.40 7.80
C TYR A 696 -18.21 22.44 8.89
N PRO A 697 -19.08 21.57 9.42
CA PRO A 697 -18.71 20.57 10.43
C PRO A 697 -17.64 19.62 9.89
N THR A 698 -16.68 19.25 10.74
CA THR A 698 -15.60 18.31 10.41
C THR A 698 -15.96 16.87 10.80
N ALA A 699 -15.37 15.90 10.11
CA ALA A 699 -15.57 14.47 10.39
C ALA A 699 -14.91 14.00 11.70
N ALA A 700 -13.98 14.79 12.25
CA ALA A 700 -13.31 14.55 13.53
C ALA A 700 -13.45 15.80 14.42
N ASP A 701 -13.52 15.59 15.74
CA ASP A 701 -13.48 16.66 16.73
C ASP A 701 -12.04 17.22 16.86
N GLN A 702 -11.93 18.54 16.95
CA GLN A 702 -10.65 19.25 17.02
C GLN A 702 -9.90 19.04 18.34
N ASN A 703 -10.60 18.85 19.47
CA ASN A 703 -9.99 18.63 20.77
C ASN A 703 -9.47 17.19 20.89
N GLU A 704 -10.23 16.21 20.40
CA GLU A 704 -9.79 14.82 20.27
C GLU A 704 -8.61 14.72 19.30
N SER A 705 -8.67 15.38 18.14
CA SER A 705 -7.55 15.46 17.19
C SER A 705 -6.28 16.00 17.86
N ILE A 706 -6.39 17.05 18.67
CA ILE A 706 -5.25 17.62 19.41
C ILE A 706 -4.74 16.63 20.46
N LYS A 707 -5.61 16.03 21.30
CA LYS A 707 -5.21 15.03 22.30
C LYS A 707 -4.52 13.82 21.66
N LEU A 708 -5.02 13.38 20.50
CA LEU A 708 -4.45 12.29 19.71
C LEU A 708 -3.05 12.65 19.20
N ALA A 709 -2.88 13.86 18.65
CA ALA A 709 -1.58 14.36 18.19
C ALA A 709 -0.59 14.58 19.35
N GLU A 710 -1.04 14.99 20.53
CA GLU A 710 -0.18 15.19 21.69
C GLU A 710 0.31 13.85 22.28
N ASN A 711 -0.60 12.89 22.47
CA ASN A 711 -0.32 11.64 23.18
C ASN A 711 0.28 10.50 22.33
N CYS A 712 0.02 10.46 21.02
CA CYS A 712 0.57 9.42 20.15
C CYS A 712 1.88 9.84 19.47
N ASP A 713 2.75 8.88 19.18
CA ASP A 713 3.96 9.11 18.39
C ASP A 713 3.64 9.23 16.89
N SER A 714 4.52 9.89 16.13
CA SER A 714 4.31 10.14 14.70
C SER A 714 4.19 8.85 13.86
N HIS A 715 4.85 7.76 14.26
CA HIS A 715 4.78 6.50 13.53
C HIS A 715 3.40 5.84 13.72
N THR A 716 2.90 5.75 14.96
CA THR A 716 1.54 5.28 15.24
C THR A 716 0.49 6.11 14.49
N LEU A 717 0.63 7.44 14.45
CA LEU A 717 -0.31 8.30 13.73
C LEU A 717 -0.23 8.12 12.21
N SER A 718 0.97 7.95 11.64
CA SER A 718 1.14 7.75 10.20
C SER A 718 0.37 6.55 9.63
N ILE A 719 0.17 5.51 10.45
CA ILE A 719 -0.64 4.32 10.11
C ILE A 719 -2.13 4.66 10.00
N LEU A 720 -2.62 5.55 10.86
CA LEU A 720 -4.04 5.94 10.91
C LEU A 720 -4.37 7.10 9.95
N THR A 721 -3.39 7.91 9.55
CA THR A 721 -3.57 9.16 8.78
C THR A 721 -4.54 9.02 7.62
N SER A 722 -4.33 8.05 6.72
CA SER A 722 -5.13 7.91 5.50
C SER A 722 -6.61 7.66 5.74
N LYS A 723 -6.97 7.02 6.86
CA LYS A 723 -8.36 6.80 7.27
C LYS A 723 -8.90 7.96 8.10
N TYR A 724 -8.08 8.53 9.00
CA TYR A 724 -8.50 9.57 9.93
C TYR A 724 -8.83 10.90 9.24
N ILE A 725 -8.10 11.26 8.17
CA ILE A 725 -8.34 12.51 7.43
C ILE A 725 -9.50 12.43 6.43
N HIS A 726 -9.98 11.22 6.10
CA HIS A 726 -11.01 11.01 5.08
C HIS A 726 -12.33 11.71 5.48
N PRO A 727 -13.01 12.44 4.57
CA PRO A 727 -12.86 12.46 3.11
C PRO A 727 -11.81 13.44 2.54
N LEU A 728 -11.09 14.19 3.37
CA LEU A 728 -10.16 15.22 2.90
C LEU A 728 -8.86 14.61 2.34
N PRO A 729 -8.28 15.19 1.29
CA PRO A 729 -7.23 14.56 0.50
C PRO A 729 -5.85 14.54 1.15
N ASN A 730 -5.60 15.40 2.15
CA ASN A 730 -4.29 15.53 2.80
C ASN A 730 -4.37 16.17 4.19
N THR A 731 -3.27 16.08 4.94
CA THR A 731 -3.17 16.61 6.31
C THR A 731 -3.29 18.13 6.39
N TYR A 732 -2.94 18.87 5.32
CA TYR A 732 -3.10 20.32 5.23
C TYR A 732 -4.57 20.75 5.24
N THR A 733 -5.36 20.24 4.28
CA THR A 733 -6.80 20.56 4.16
C THR A 733 -7.56 20.14 5.42
N PHE A 734 -7.30 18.94 5.92
CA PHE A 734 -7.85 18.42 7.18
C PHE A 734 -7.53 19.31 8.39
N SER A 735 -6.25 19.62 8.64
CA SER A 735 -5.87 20.44 9.80
C SER A 735 -6.36 21.89 9.69
N LYS A 736 -6.52 22.43 8.47
CA LYS A 736 -7.20 23.72 8.24
C LYS A 736 -8.69 23.66 8.53
N ALA A 737 -9.41 22.62 8.12
CA ALA A 737 -10.81 22.42 8.48
C ALA A 737 -11.02 22.40 10.01
N LEU A 738 -10.16 21.66 10.74
CA LEU A 738 -10.18 21.67 12.21
C LEU A 738 -9.82 23.05 12.81
N SER A 739 -8.94 23.82 12.17
CA SER A 739 -8.60 25.19 12.61
C SER A 739 -9.81 26.12 12.56
N GLU A 740 -10.68 25.96 11.56
CA GLU A 740 -11.93 26.73 11.46
C GLU A 740 -12.92 26.36 12.56
N GLN A 741 -13.00 25.09 12.97
CA GLN A 741 -13.81 24.67 14.12
C GLN A 741 -13.29 25.25 15.44
N VAL A 742 -11.97 25.23 15.66
CA VAL A 742 -11.36 25.92 16.81
C VAL A 742 -11.75 27.40 16.87
N ILE A 743 -11.84 28.09 15.72
CA ILE A 743 -12.22 29.51 15.66
C ILE A 743 -13.72 29.69 15.84
N ASN A 744 -14.55 28.83 15.27
CA ASN A 744 -15.99 28.84 15.50
C ASN A 744 -16.30 28.73 17.00
N ASP A 745 -15.76 27.72 17.67
CA ASP A 745 -16.12 27.38 19.04
C ASP A 745 -15.55 28.36 20.08
N LEU A 746 -14.41 28.99 19.78
CA LEU A 746 -13.74 29.92 20.71
C LEU A 746 -13.97 31.40 20.40
N CYS A 747 -14.33 31.77 19.17
CA CYS A 747 -14.49 33.17 18.76
C CYS A 747 -15.93 33.57 18.45
N ASN A 748 -16.74 32.71 17.81
CA ASN A 748 -18.07 33.08 17.34
C ASN A 748 -18.97 33.48 18.52
N GLY A 749 -19.55 34.68 18.47
CA GLY A 749 -20.32 35.26 19.58
C GLY A 749 -19.51 35.67 20.82
N GLN A 750 -18.17 35.58 20.78
CA GLN A 750 -17.30 35.75 21.96
C GLN A 750 -16.22 36.83 21.79
N ILE A 751 -15.57 36.90 20.62
CA ILE A 751 -14.64 37.98 20.25
C ILE A 751 -14.80 38.35 18.78
N PRO A 752 -14.50 39.60 18.38
CA PRO A 752 -14.53 40.00 16.98
C PRO A 752 -13.55 39.16 16.15
N ALA A 753 -14.06 38.39 15.20
CA ALA A 753 -13.24 37.47 14.41
C ALA A 753 -13.73 37.32 12.96
N ALA A 754 -12.79 37.04 12.05
CA ALA A 754 -13.10 36.65 10.68
C ALA A 754 -12.06 35.66 10.11
N ILE A 755 -12.52 34.80 9.20
CA ILE A 755 -11.69 33.84 8.46
C ILE A 755 -11.64 34.27 6.99
N CYS A 756 -10.43 34.41 6.46
CA CYS A 756 -10.19 34.52 5.02
C CYS A 756 -9.70 33.17 4.48
N ARG A 757 -10.29 32.70 3.38
CA ARG A 757 -9.94 31.46 2.67
C ARG A 757 -9.41 31.78 1.27
N PRO A 758 -8.09 32.03 1.09
CA PRO A 758 -7.49 32.13 -0.23
C PRO A 758 -7.58 30.81 -1.01
N SER A 759 -7.79 30.92 -2.32
CA SER A 759 -7.51 29.85 -3.30
C SER A 759 -6.00 29.67 -3.50
N ILE A 760 -5.53 29.24 -4.68
CA ILE A 760 -4.11 28.95 -4.89
C ILE A 760 -3.32 30.27 -4.97
N VAL A 761 -2.62 30.62 -3.90
CA VAL A 761 -1.87 31.88 -3.83
C VAL A 761 -0.60 31.82 -4.71
N ILE A 762 -0.46 32.77 -5.63
CA ILE A 762 0.67 32.88 -6.57
C ILE A 762 1.49 34.16 -6.34
N SER A 763 2.50 34.40 -7.20
CA SER A 763 3.35 35.59 -7.20
C SER A 763 2.56 36.91 -7.20
N THR A 764 3.19 38.00 -6.77
CA THR A 764 2.58 39.34 -6.83
C THR A 764 2.16 39.70 -8.26
N LEU A 765 0.99 40.31 -8.41
CA LEU A 765 0.53 40.86 -9.67
C LEU A 765 1.21 42.21 -9.91
N ASN A 766 1.10 43.13 -8.94
CA ASN A 766 1.54 44.52 -9.09
C ASN A 766 2.52 44.97 -8.01
N GLN A 767 2.22 44.69 -6.74
CA GLN A 767 2.87 45.37 -5.61
C GLN A 767 3.65 44.41 -4.68
N PRO A 768 4.84 44.82 -4.17
CA PRO A 768 5.54 46.08 -4.42
C PRO A 768 6.12 46.19 -5.84
N PHE A 769 6.31 45.06 -6.53
CA PHE A 769 6.59 44.94 -7.96
C PHE A 769 6.01 43.61 -8.51
N PRO A 770 5.77 43.48 -9.84
CA PRO A 770 5.23 42.26 -10.45
C PRO A 770 6.14 41.03 -10.35
N GLY A 771 5.54 39.84 -10.22
CA GLY A 771 6.22 38.55 -10.36
C GLY A 771 7.07 38.11 -9.15
N TRP A 772 6.97 38.78 -8.00
CA TRP A 772 7.72 38.40 -6.81
C TRP A 772 7.17 37.10 -6.19
N VAL A 773 8.06 36.13 -6.00
CA VAL A 773 7.84 34.89 -5.24
C VAL A 773 9.17 34.37 -4.70
N ASP A 774 9.18 33.85 -3.47
CA ASP A 774 10.40 33.43 -2.76
C ASP A 774 10.46 31.91 -2.48
N ASN A 775 9.54 31.14 -3.06
CA ASN A 775 9.36 29.71 -2.80
C ASN A 775 8.85 28.96 -4.05
N PHE A 776 9.00 27.64 -4.05
CA PHE A 776 8.55 26.75 -5.15
C PHE A 776 7.28 25.97 -4.80
N ASN A 777 6.42 26.51 -3.92
CA ASN A 777 5.23 25.80 -3.48
C ASN A 777 4.15 25.79 -4.58
N GLY A 778 3.34 24.73 -4.62
CA GLY A 778 2.21 24.59 -5.54
C GLY A 778 2.58 24.78 -7.02
N PRO A 779 1.85 25.62 -7.79
CA PRO A 779 2.01 25.76 -9.24
C PRO A 779 3.38 26.32 -9.64
N VAL A 780 4.00 27.16 -8.81
CA VAL A 780 5.31 27.79 -9.10
C VAL A 780 6.40 26.73 -9.24
N GLY A 781 6.35 25.69 -8.39
CA GLY A 781 7.26 24.54 -8.50
C GLY A 781 7.06 23.72 -9.78
N LEU A 782 5.82 23.50 -10.19
CA LEU A 782 5.50 22.79 -11.44
C LEU A 782 5.94 23.60 -12.67
N LEU A 783 5.64 24.90 -12.72
CA LEU A 783 6.05 25.78 -13.81
C LEU A 783 7.58 25.85 -13.93
N ALA A 784 8.31 25.95 -12.81
CA ALA A 784 9.77 25.91 -12.81
C ALA A 784 10.33 24.54 -13.27
N ALA A 785 9.69 23.43 -12.92
CA ALA A 785 10.10 22.09 -13.35
C ALA A 785 9.83 21.86 -14.85
N SER A 786 8.69 22.34 -15.35
CA SER A 786 8.31 22.27 -16.78
C SER A 786 9.18 23.20 -17.64
N GLY A 787 9.43 24.44 -17.20
CA GLY A 787 10.30 25.40 -17.89
C GLY A 787 11.78 24.99 -17.95
N LYS A 788 12.23 24.12 -17.04
CA LYS A 788 13.54 23.44 -17.12
C LYS A 788 13.52 22.11 -17.89
N GLY A 789 12.36 21.72 -18.41
CA GLY A 789 12.09 20.47 -19.12
C GLY A 789 12.16 19.20 -18.28
N ILE A 790 12.27 19.32 -16.95
CA ILE A 790 12.41 18.17 -16.05
C ILE A 790 11.05 17.45 -15.90
N LEU A 791 9.97 18.23 -15.85
CA LEU A 791 8.60 17.75 -15.90
C LEU A 791 8.10 17.77 -17.37
N ARG A 792 7.62 16.61 -17.83
CA ARG A 792 7.24 16.34 -19.24
C ARG A 792 5.84 15.75 -19.44
N SER A 793 5.16 15.39 -18.36
CA SER A 793 3.85 14.71 -18.37
C SER A 793 3.12 15.05 -17.08
N ILE A 794 1.88 15.51 -17.17
CA ILE A 794 1.00 15.78 -16.01
C ILE A 794 -0.32 15.01 -16.24
N TYR A 795 -0.81 14.33 -15.21
CA TYR A 795 -2.14 13.73 -15.23
C TYR A 795 -3.16 14.73 -14.70
N SER A 796 -3.98 15.27 -15.59
CA SER A 796 -4.92 16.35 -15.34
C SER A 796 -5.94 16.42 -16.50
N ARG A 797 -7.01 17.21 -16.35
CA ARG A 797 -7.93 17.51 -17.46
C ARG A 797 -7.64 18.94 -17.97
N PRO A 798 -7.42 19.14 -19.28
CA PRO A 798 -7.02 20.45 -19.82
C PRO A 798 -8.14 21.50 -19.69
N ASP A 799 -9.40 21.08 -19.66
CA ASP A 799 -10.62 21.87 -19.51
C ASP A 799 -10.86 22.43 -18.10
N LEU A 800 -10.12 21.97 -17.10
CA LEU A 800 -10.27 22.44 -15.71
C LEU A 800 -9.81 23.88 -15.53
N THR A 801 -10.69 24.74 -15.03
CA THR A 801 -10.36 26.10 -14.60
C THR A 801 -9.68 26.07 -13.24
N ALA A 802 -8.55 26.75 -13.09
CA ALA A 802 -7.79 26.76 -11.85
C ALA A 802 -7.79 28.16 -11.23
N ASP A 803 -8.23 28.26 -9.98
CA ASP A 803 -8.39 29.53 -9.27
C ASP A 803 -7.07 29.96 -8.60
N TYR A 804 -6.37 30.89 -9.24
CA TYR A 804 -5.11 31.44 -8.77
C TYR A 804 -5.25 32.90 -8.32
N MET A 805 -4.89 33.18 -7.06
CA MET A 805 -4.98 34.53 -6.49
C MET A 805 -3.59 35.11 -6.23
N PRO A 806 -3.23 36.27 -6.81
CA PRO A 806 -1.96 36.93 -6.50
C PRO A 806 -1.86 37.35 -5.04
N VAL A 807 -0.70 37.13 -4.42
CA VAL A 807 -0.51 37.35 -2.97
C VAL A 807 -0.75 38.80 -2.52
N ASP A 808 -0.46 39.79 -3.37
CA ASP A 808 -0.70 41.21 -3.08
C ASP A 808 -2.19 41.58 -3.13
N ILE A 809 -2.98 40.90 -3.96
CA ILE A 809 -4.44 41.03 -4.00
C ILE A 809 -5.04 40.43 -2.73
N ILE A 810 -4.60 39.23 -2.32
CA ILE A 810 -5.00 38.61 -1.05
C ILE A 810 -4.69 39.55 0.13
N CYS A 811 -3.44 40.02 0.25
CA CYS A 811 -3.04 40.90 1.35
C CYS A 811 -3.79 42.24 1.38
N LYS A 812 -4.07 42.85 0.21
CA LYS A 812 -4.96 44.01 0.11
C LYS A 812 -6.36 43.66 0.64
N GLY A 813 -6.92 42.51 0.24
CA GLY A 813 -8.19 41.99 0.75
C GLY A 813 -8.22 41.80 2.27
N LEU A 814 -7.13 41.30 2.88
CA LEU A 814 -7.01 41.19 4.34
C LEU A 814 -7.09 42.57 5.03
N LEU A 815 -6.46 43.62 4.47
CA LEU A 815 -6.54 44.99 5.01
C LEU A 815 -7.96 45.58 4.89
N VAL A 816 -8.62 45.40 3.74
CA VAL A 816 -10.01 45.87 3.53
C VAL A 816 -10.97 45.13 4.47
N LEU A 817 -10.81 43.82 4.63
CA LEU A 817 -11.62 43.02 5.55
C LEU A 817 -11.43 43.47 7.01
N THR A 818 -10.18 43.67 7.44
CA THR A 818 -9.88 44.18 8.79
C THR A 818 -10.51 45.55 9.04
N TRP A 819 -10.44 46.45 8.05
CA TRP A 819 -11.10 47.76 8.11
C TRP A 819 -12.64 47.64 8.19
N LYS A 820 -13.26 46.83 7.32
CA LYS A 820 -14.72 46.64 7.28
C LYS A 820 -15.24 46.09 8.61
N LYS A 821 -14.68 44.95 9.06
CA LYS A 821 -15.11 44.27 10.30
C LYS A 821 -14.80 45.10 11.55
N GLY A 822 -13.66 45.81 11.55
CA GLY A 822 -13.26 46.70 12.66
C GLY A 822 -14.12 47.96 12.83
N LEU A 823 -14.85 48.37 11.78
CA LEU A 823 -15.79 49.51 11.82
C LEU A 823 -17.23 49.10 12.18
N GLU A 824 -17.52 47.82 12.38
CA GLU A 824 -18.85 47.37 12.83
C GLU A 824 -19.12 47.87 14.26
N THR A 825 -20.19 48.64 14.41
CA THR A 825 -20.62 49.25 15.68
C THR A 825 -21.74 48.46 16.36
N ASN A 826 -22.50 47.65 15.62
CA ASN A 826 -23.43 46.69 16.20
C ASN A 826 -22.64 45.54 16.83
N ASN A 827 -22.87 45.28 18.11
CA ASN A 827 -22.15 44.25 18.86
C ASN A 827 -22.48 42.82 18.38
N GLU A 828 -23.72 42.57 17.92
CA GLU A 828 -24.10 41.25 17.38
C GLU A 828 -23.37 40.96 16.08
N ASP A 829 -23.38 41.91 15.12
CA ASP A 829 -22.65 41.77 13.86
C ASP A 829 -21.15 41.65 14.11
N LYS A 830 -20.58 42.49 14.98
CA LYS A 830 -19.14 42.51 15.28
C LYS A 830 -18.64 41.19 15.88
N LEU A 831 -19.43 40.55 16.76
CA LEU A 831 -19.09 39.27 17.40
C LEU A 831 -19.43 38.04 16.56
N LYS A 832 -20.29 38.18 15.54
CA LYS A 832 -20.59 37.12 14.57
C LYS A 832 -19.36 36.82 13.73
N LEU A 833 -18.97 35.54 13.70
CA LEU A 833 -17.85 35.07 12.89
C LEU A 833 -18.19 35.16 11.40
N ASP A 834 -17.45 35.96 10.66
CA ASP A 834 -17.53 35.99 9.20
C ASP A 834 -16.47 35.10 8.54
N VAL A 835 -16.86 34.48 7.44
CA VAL A 835 -16.01 33.66 6.57
C VAL A 835 -16.04 34.28 5.17
N PHE A 836 -14.88 34.39 4.54
CA PHE A 836 -14.73 34.98 3.20
C PHE A 836 -13.92 34.05 2.30
N ASN A 837 -14.42 33.77 1.11
CA ASN A 837 -13.69 33.03 0.08
C ASN A 837 -12.96 34.04 -0.81
N ALA A 838 -11.62 34.01 -0.83
CA ALA A 838 -10.82 34.88 -1.68
C ALA A 838 -10.39 34.09 -2.93
N SER A 839 -11.18 34.26 -4.00
CA SER A 839 -11.17 33.50 -5.25
C SER A 839 -11.60 34.39 -6.43
N ASN A 840 -11.36 33.99 -7.68
CA ASN A 840 -11.66 34.79 -8.88
C ASN A 840 -13.13 34.68 -9.37
N ASN A 841 -13.97 33.87 -8.72
CA ASN A 841 -15.41 33.74 -8.97
C ASN A 841 -15.80 33.49 -10.46
N ASN A 842 -14.96 32.78 -11.20
CA ASN A 842 -15.08 32.53 -12.65
C ASN A 842 -14.95 33.76 -13.59
N ILE A 843 -14.52 34.92 -13.08
CA ILE A 843 -14.43 36.17 -13.87
C ILE A 843 -13.19 36.19 -14.79
N ASN A 844 -12.09 35.55 -14.38
CA ASN A 844 -10.83 35.45 -15.13
C ASN A 844 -10.33 33.99 -15.20
N ASN A 845 -11.21 33.07 -15.61
CA ASN A 845 -10.88 31.65 -15.66
C ASN A 845 -9.93 31.31 -16.82
N VAL A 846 -8.68 31.01 -16.47
CA VAL A 846 -7.71 30.34 -17.34
C VAL A 846 -7.80 28.84 -17.08
N THR A 847 -8.00 28.05 -18.14
CA THR A 847 -7.99 26.58 -18.04
C THR A 847 -6.57 26.05 -17.85
N THR A 848 -6.46 24.83 -17.33
CA THR A 848 -5.15 24.18 -17.10
C THR A 848 -4.41 23.94 -18.42
N GLY A 849 -5.15 23.72 -19.52
CA GLY A 849 -4.62 23.68 -20.88
C GLY A 849 -4.02 25.03 -21.30
N GLU A 850 -4.82 26.10 -21.28
CA GLU A 850 -4.37 27.45 -21.65
C GLU A 850 -3.17 27.91 -20.81
N MET A 851 -3.14 27.60 -19.51
CA MET A 851 -1.99 27.90 -18.66
C MET A 851 -0.71 27.20 -19.13
N ILE A 852 -0.79 25.95 -19.59
CA ILE A 852 0.39 25.21 -20.06
C ILE A 852 0.82 25.69 -21.44
N ASP A 853 -0.11 26.04 -22.32
CA ASP A 853 0.20 26.62 -23.63
C ASP A 853 0.86 28.01 -23.48
N MET A 854 0.26 28.90 -22.67
CA MET A 854 0.88 30.17 -22.27
C MET A 854 2.24 29.97 -21.58
N GLY A 855 2.36 28.95 -20.72
CA GLY A 855 3.59 28.61 -20.02
C GLY A 855 4.70 28.11 -20.95
N ALA A 856 4.36 27.37 -22.01
CA ALA A 856 5.28 26.95 -23.06
C ALA A 856 5.77 28.16 -23.88
N ASP A 857 4.84 29.02 -24.34
CA ASP A 857 5.16 30.25 -25.07
C ASP A 857 6.03 31.22 -24.24
N LEU A 858 5.75 31.35 -22.94
CA LEU A 858 6.57 32.14 -22.03
C LEU A 858 7.94 31.48 -21.76
N SER A 859 8.02 30.15 -21.66
CA SER A 859 9.29 29.42 -21.52
C SER A 859 10.18 29.54 -22.76
N TRP A 860 9.58 29.68 -23.95
CA TRP A 860 10.28 30.00 -25.19
C TRP A 860 10.82 31.43 -25.24
N LYS A 861 10.03 32.38 -24.74
CA LYS A 861 10.30 33.82 -24.78
C LYS A 861 11.25 34.29 -23.67
N TYR A 862 11.22 33.61 -22.52
CA TYR A 862 12.03 33.88 -21.33
C TYR A 862 12.59 32.55 -20.78
N PRO A 863 13.52 31.89 -21.49
CA PRO A 863 14.07 30.61 -21.08
C PRO A 863 14.79 30.70 -19.73
N LEU A 864 14.54 29.73 -18.85
CA LEU A 864 15.23 29.62 -17.58
C LEU A 864 16.72 29.28 -17.76
N SER A 865 17.55 29.59 -16.76
CA SER A 865 18.93 29.13 -16.74
C SER A 865 19.04 27.66 -16.31
N ASN A 866 20.06 26.96 -16.83
CA ASN A 866 20.34 25.55 -16.56
C ASN A 866 19.15 24.63 -16.87
N ILE A 867 18.56 24.81 -18.06
CA ILE A 867 17.55 23.91 -18.65
C ILE A 867 18.20 22.53 -18.87
N LEU A 868 17.51 21.48 -18.42
CA LEU A 868 17.99 20.10 -18.55
C LEU A 868 17.50 19.44 -19.85
N TRP A 869 16.25 19.73 -20.22
CA TRP A 869 15.59 19.25 -21.43
C TRP A 869 14.74 20.36 -22.04
N TYR A 870 14.39 20.23 -23.31
CA TYR A 870 13.44 21.13 -23.97
C TYR A 870 12.13 21.28 -23.13
N PRO A 871 11.58 22.49 -22.90
CA PRO A 871 10.33 22.69 -22.15
C PRO A 871 9.09 22.44 -23.03
N ASN A 872 8.72 21.17 -23.20
CA ASN A 872 7.48 20.72 -23.85
C ASN A 872 6.89 19.55 -23.05
N GLY A 873 6.26 19.89 -21.92
CA GLY A 873 5.39 18.97 -21.21
C GLY A 873 4.00 18.93 -21.84
N SER A 874 3.21 17.91 -21.52
CA SER A 874 1.81 17.86 -21.97
C SER A 874 0.92 17.21 -20.91
N ILE A 875 -0.34 17.64 -20.92
CA ILE A 875 -1.42 17.09 -20.10
C ILE A 875 -1.89 15.76 -20.71
N THR A 876 -2.35 14.84 -19.88
CA THR A 876 -3.08 13.64 -20.30
C THR A 876 -4.18 13.31 -19.31
N THR A 877 -5.39 13.08 -19.83
CA THR A 877 -6.56 12.57 -19.10
C THR A 877 -6.52 11.05 -18.87
N CYS A 878 -5.55 10.35 -19.49
CA CYS A 878 -5.34 8.91 -19.31
C CYS A 878 -4.16 8.66 -18.35
N MET A 879 -4.45 8.03 -17.20
CA MET A 879 -3.47 7.73 -16.15
C MET A 879 -2.46 6.66 -16.58
N PHE A 880 -2.90 5.68 -17.36
CA PHE A 880 -2.02 4.66 -17.95
C PHE A 880 -1.00 5.28 -18.92
N TYR A 881 -1.47 6.15 -19.83
CA TYR A 881 -0.59 6.89 -20.74
C TYR A 881 0.35 7.85 -20.01
N HIS A 882 -0.13 8.50 -18.93
CA HIS A 882 0.71 9.29 -18.04
C HIS A 882 1.89 8.49 -17.50
N TYR A 883 1.64 7.30 -16.92
CA TYR A 883 2.72 6.46 -16.36
C TYR A 883 3.69 5.95 -17.43
N ILE A 884 3.22 5.57 -18.62
CA ILE A 884 4.10 5.26 -19.76
C ILE A 884 5.05 6.44 -20.03
N ARG A 885 4.51 7.67 -20.10
CA ARG A 885 5.34 8.87 -20.33
C ARG A 885 6.28 9.18 -19.17
N VAL A 886 5.89 8.94 -17.93
CA VAL A 886 6.79 9.08 -16.76
C VAL A 886 7.96 8.09 -16.86
N ILE A 887 7.71 6.83 -17.25
CA ILE A 887 8.77 5.84 -17.44
C ILE A 887 9.74 6.29 -18.54
N PHE A 888 9.24 6.64 -19.73
CA PHE A 888 10.10 6.94 -20.89
C PHE A 888 10.73 8.34 -20.89
N TYR A 889 10.06 9.36 -20.34
CA TYR A 889 10.56 10.75 -20.36
C TYR A 889 11.11 11.27 -19.03
N HIS A 890 10.84 10.60 -17.89
CA HIS A 890 11.38 11.00 -16.58
C HIS A 890 12.36 9.96 -16.04
N ILE A 891 11.92 8.72 -15.84
CA ILE A 891 12.68 7.69 -15.12
C ILE A 891 13.85 7.15 -15.95
N LEU A 892 13.60 6.73 -17.19
CA LEU A 892 14.63 6.13 -18.04
C LEU A 892 15.76 7.13 -18.38
N PRO A 893 15.51 8.40 -18.75
CA PRO A 893 16.57 9.39 -18.93
C PRO A 893 17.32 9.68 -17.61
N ALA A 894 16.62 9.68 -16.47
CA ALA A 894 17.25 9.86 -15.17
C ALA A 894 18.21 8.72 -14.81
N LEU A 895 17.84 7.46 -15.08
CA LEU A 895 18.72 6.29 -14.90
C LEU A 895 19.97 6.40 -15.77
N VAL A 896 19.83 6.80 -17.04
CA VAL A 896 20.96 6.95 -17.97
C VAL A 896 21.91 8.06 -17.51
N VAL A 897 21.40 9.25 -17.19
CA VAL A 897 22.23 10.39 -16.76
C VAL A 897 22.90 10.11 -15.41
N ASP A 898 22.19 9.55 -14.42
CA ASP A 898 22.80 9.21 -13.13
C ASP A 898 23.82 8.07 -13.26
N GLY A 899 23.60 7.10 -14.15
CA GLY A 899 24.59 6.07 -14.49
C GLY A 899 25.86 6.68 -15.11
N LEU A 900 25.72 7.59 -16.08
CA LEU A 900 26.86 8.32 -16.66
C LEU A 900 27.60 9.16 -15.62
N LEU A 901 26.88 9.85 -14.71
CA LEU A 901 27.49 10.61 -13.62
C LEU A 901 28.33 9.71 -12.71
N ILE A 902 27.82 8.53 -12.33
CA ILE A 902 28.55 7.55 -11.53
C ILE A 902 29.83 7.09 -12.25
N LEU A 903 29.75 6.79 -13.55
CA LEU A 903 30.91 6.35 -14.36
C LEU A 903 32.01 7.42 -14.46
N ILE A 904 31.68 8.70 -14.39
CA ILE A 904 32.66 9.82 -14.37
C ILE A 904 32.97 10.32 -12.95
N GLY A 905 32.70 9.52 -11.91
CA GLY A 905 33.02 9.85 -10.51
C GLY A 905 32.17 10.97 -9.89
N LYS A 906 31.07 11.38 -10.53
CA LYS A 906 30.14 12.40 -10.02
C LYS A 906 28.96 11.79 -9.28
N LYS A 907 28.40 12.55 -8.34
CA LYS A 907 27.27 12.09 -7.52
C LYS A 907 25.96 12.06 -8.36
N PRO A 908 25.19 10.96 -8.34
CA PRO A 908 23.90 10.89 -9.02
C PRO A 908 22.87 11.83 -8.35
N MET A 909 22.09 12.50 -9.19
CA MET A 909 21.18 13.60 -8.80
C MET A 909 19.81 13.55 -9.48
N LEU A 910 19.70 13.08 -10.73
CA LEU A 910 18.50 13.27 -11.54
C LEU A 910 17.35 12.37 -11.09
N LEU A 911 17.61 11.14 -10.63
CA LEU A 911 16.58 10.28 -10.00
C LEU A 911 16.04 10.89 -8.71
N LYS A 912 16.88 11.58 -7.93
CA LYS A 912 16.45 12.28 -6.71
C LYS A 912 15.56 13.48 -7.05
N VAL A 913 15.86 14.18 -8.15
CA VAL A 913 15.01 15.27 -8.66
C VAL A 913 13.68 14.71 -9.17
N GLN A 914 13.69 13.66 -10.00
CA GLN A 914 12.47 13.06 -10.53
C GLN A 914 11.58 12.46 -9.41
N ARG A 915 12.17 11.86 -8.37
CA ARG A 915 11.41 11.40 -7.19
C ARG A 915 10.70 12.57 -6.47
N LYS A 916 11.34 13.73 -6.34
CA LYS A 916 10.71 14.93 -5.75
C LYS A 916 9.55 15.45 -6.61
N ILE A 917 9.74 15.49 -7.93
CA ILE A 917 8.70 15.91 -8.89
C ILE A 917 7.52 14.94 -8.85
N TYR A 918 7.78 13.63 -8.81
CA TYR A 918 6.73 12.61 -8.66
C TYR A 918 5.90 12.81 -7.38
N ILE A 919 6.55 13.00 -6.23
CA ILE A 919 5.86 13.25 -4.94
C ILE A 919 5.01 14.53 -5.03
N ALA A 920 5.56 15.63 -5.56
CA ALA A 920 4.83 16.88 -5.72
C ALA A 920 3.62 16.75 -6.67
N ASN A 921 3.77 16.00 -7.76
CA ASN A 921 2.70 15.76 -8.73
C ASN A 921 1.58 14.87 -8.14
N MET A 922 1.95 13.82 -7.39
CA MET A 922 1.00 12.99 -6.63
C MET A 922 0.22 13.81 -5.59
N ALA A 923 0.91 14.68 -4.83
CA ALA A 923 0.27 15.54 -3.83
C ALA A 923 -0.72 16.54 -4.46
N LEU A 924 -0.44 17.02 -5.68
CA LEU A 924 -1.32 17.93 -6.42
C LEU A 924 -2.41 17.20 -7.22
N GLN A 925 -2.30 15.89 -7.44
CA GLN A 925 -3.17 15.11 -8.34
C GLN A 925 -4.66 15.29 -8.03
N TYR A 926 -5.04 15.30 -6.74
CA TYR A 926 -6.42 15.52 -6.32
C TYR A 926 -6.97 16.89 -6.77
N PHE A 927 -6.14 17.93 -6.73
CA PHE A 927 -6.51 19.31 -7.09
C PHE A 927 -6.46 19.59 -8.59
N VAL A 928 -5.62 18.90 -9.36
CA VAL A 928 -5.50 19.10 -10.82
C VAL A 928 -6.42 18.17 -11.64
N THR A 929 -7.29 17.40 -10.99
CA THR A 929 -8.25 16.48 -11.66
C THR A 929 -9.72 16.84 -11.38
N GLN A 930 -9.97 17.74 -10.44
CA GLN A 930 -11.28 18.16 -9.96
C GLN A 930 -11.45 19.69 -10.08
N GLU A 931 -12.70 20.13 -9.98
CA GLU A 931 -13.10 21.53 -10.09
C GLU A 931 -13.88 21.94 -8.84
N TRP A 932 -13.73 23.19 -8.40
CA TRP A 932 -14.42 23.73 -7.23
C TRP A 932 -15.08 25.06 -7.58
N LYS A 933 -16.33 25.21 -7.14
CA LYS A 933 -17.06 26.48 -7.19
C LYS A 933 -17.02 27.14 -5.82
N PHE A 934 -16.18 28.17 -5.69
CA PHE A 934 -16.11 29.01 -4.48
C PHE A 934 -17.15 30.12 -4.57
N ILE A 935 -18.22 30.04 -3.78
CA ILE A 935 -19.19 31.15 -3.64
C ILE A 935 -18.53 32.23 -2.80
N ASN A 936 -18.41 33.45 -3.32
CA ASN A 936 -17.71 34.55 -2.64
C ASN A 936 -18.49 35.87 -2.61
N GLU A 937 -19.81 35.82 -2.44
CA GLU A 937 -20.69 37.00 -2.50
C GLU A 937 -20.24 38.14 -1.56
N LYS A 938 -19.77 37.83 -0.34
CA LYS A 938 -19.20 38.82 0.58
C LYS A 938 -17.81 39.29 0.13
N GLY A 939 -17.00 38.40 -0.45
CA GLY A 939 -15.71 38.71 -1.09
C GLY A 939 -15.84 39.66 -2.29
N SER A 940 -16.80 39.44 -3.18
CA SER A 940 -17.09 40.31 -4.33
C SER A 940 -17.51 41.73 -3.92
N GLN A 941 -18.21 41.87 -2.78
CA GLN A 941 -18.52 43.19 -2.18
C GLN A 941 -17.28 43.90 -1.59
N LEU A 942 -16.23 43.17 -1.20
CA LEU A 942 -14.94 43.75 -0.79
C LEU A 942 -14.09 44.15 -2.00
N GLU A 943 -14.20 43.40 -3.10
CA GLU A 943 -13.46 43.63 -4.34
C GLU A 943 -13.89 44.91 -5.07
N SER A 944 -15.19 45.20 -5.13
CA SER A 944 -15.69 46.49 -5.64
C SER A 944 -15.22 47.68 -4.79
N ALA A 945 -15.15 47.53 -3.47
CA ALA A 945 -14.55 48.53 -2.59
C ALA A 945 -13.03 48.68 -2.81
N ARG A 946 -12.32 47.60 -3.17
CA ARG A 946 -10.87 47.59 -3.46
C ARG A 946 -10.53 48.42 -4.70
N GLN A 947 -11.28 48.25 -5.79
CA GLN A 947 -11.03 48.93 -7.07
C GLN A 947 -11.14 50.46 -7.00
N HIS A 948 -11.99 50.99 -6.10
CA HIS A 948 -12.14 52.45 -5.92
C HIS A 948 -11.10 53.09 -5.00
N LEU A 949 -10.28 52.30 -4.30
CA LEU A 949 -9.34 52.80 -3.28
C LEU A 949 -7.86 52.71 -3.68
N LEU A 950 -7.52 51.88 -4.67
CA LEU A 950 -6.13 51.57 -5.04
C LEU A 950 -5.97 51.59 -6.57
N LYS A 951 -5.60 52.76 -7.12
CA LYS A 951 -5.28 52.94 -8.55
C LYS A 951 -4.08 52.08 -8.95
N ASP A 952 -4.30 50.97 -9.66
CA ASP A 952 -3.28 50.17 -10.33
C ASP A 952 -3.71 49.92 -11.80
N ASP A 953 -2.79 50.06 -12.76
CA ASP A 953 -2.96 49.68 -14.19
C ASP A 953 -2.09 48.43 -14.48
N LEU A 954 -2.55 47.56 -15.39
CA LEU A 954 -2.09 46.18 -15.57
C LEU A 954 -1.36 45.92 -16.90
N SER A 955 -1.08 46.95 -17.69
CA SER A 955 -0.85 46.84 -19.14
C SER A 955 0.57 46.49 -19.64
N THR A 956 1.58 46.25 -18.78
CA THR A 956 3.00 46.25 -19.21
C THR A 956 3.84 44.98 -18.91
N LEU A 957 4.18 44.19 -19.96
CA LEU A 957 5.28 43.20 -19.94
C LEU A 957 6.07 43.17 -21.27
N PRO A 958 7.39 43.47 -21.30
CA PRO A 958 8.16 43.67 -22.53
C PRO A 958 8.72 42.38 -23.15
N ARG A 959 8.68 42.24 -24.49
CA ARG A 959 9.11 41.03 -25.23
C ARG A 959 10.61 41.09 -25.63
N ALA A 960 11.36 40.01 -25.39
CA ALA A 960 12.71 39.79 -25.93
C ALA A 960 12.77 38.56 -26.87
N ARG A 961 13.76 38.48 -27.77
CA ARG A 961 13.92 37.44 -28.82
C ARG A 961 15.39 37.02 -29.02
N VAL A 962 15.76 35.76 -28.75
CA VAL A 962 17.00 35.04 -29.22
C VAL A 962 16.77 33.52 -29.02
N ASN A 963 17.23 32.53 -29.82
CA ASN A 963 17.38 32.37 -31.28
C ASN A 963 17.39 30.84 -31.56
N TYR A 964 16.41 30.33 -32.31
CA TYR A 964 15.93 28.95 -32.19
C TYR A 964 16.78 27.85 -32.86
N LYS A 965 17.60 28.18 -33.87
CA LYS A 965 18.26 27.16 -34.72
C LYS A 965 19.31 26.29 -34.00
N ARG A 966 20.04 26.83 -33.02
CA ARG A 966 21.11 26.08 -32.32
C ARG A 966 20.59 25.06 -31.31
N MET A 967 19.42 25.29 -30.70
CA MET A 967 18.93 24.46 -29.59
C MET A 967 18.19 23.20 -30.07
N TYR A 968 17.48 23.30 -31.20
CA TYR A 968 16.77 22.16 -31.80
C TYR A 968 17.72 21.08 -32.35
N ALA A 969 18.87 21.48 -32.88
CA ALA A 969 19.91 20.54 -33.34
C ALA A 969 20.47 19.66 -32.22
N LEU A 970 20.69 20.20 -31.02
CA LEU A 970 21.15 19.42 -29.86
C LEU A 970 20.11 18.38 -29.41
N TYR A 971 18.82 18.75 -29.44
CA TYR A 971 17.71 17.87 -29.05
C TYR A 971 17.63 16.60 -29.91
N LEU A 972 17.83 16.73 -31.23
CA LEU A 972 17.86 15.59 -32.14
C LEU A 972 19.06 14.67 -31.87
N ILE A 973 20.26 15.25 -31.72
CA ILE A 973 21.49 14.48 -31.48
C ILE A 973 21.41 13.66 -30.17
N CYS A 974 20.97 14.28 -29.06
CA CYS A 974 20.89 13.60 -27.77
C CYS A 974 19.85 12.45 -27.76
N ASN A 975 18.69 12.61 -28.40
CA ASN A 975 17.72 11.52 -28.50
C ASN A 975 18.26 10.35 -29.33
N THR A 976 18.88 10.63 -30.48
CA THR A 976 19.49 9.59 -31.34
C THR A 976 20.55 8.78 -30.58
N VAL A 977 21.43 9.43 -29.81
CA VAL A 977 22.44 8.75 -28.98
C VAL A 977 21.79 7.88 -27.89
N ILE A 978 20.67 8.30 -27.30
CA ILE A 978 19.94 7.50 -26.30
C ILE A 978 19.28 6.26 -26.94
N TYR A 979 18.62 6.40 -28.09
CA TYR A 979 18.01 5.26 -28.78
C TYR A 979 19.06 4.26 -29.29
N VAL A 980 20.17 4.75 -29.87
CA VAL A 980 21.30 3.91 -30.30
C VAL A 980 21.99 3.26 -29.11
N GLY A 981 22.19 3.96 -27.99
CA GLY A 981 22.80 3.42 -26.77
C GLY A 981 21.95 2.35 -26.09
N LEU A 982 20.61 2.53 -26.06
CA LEU A 982 19.68 1.51 -25.56
C LEU A 982 19.65 0.27 -26.47
N ALA A 983 19.68 0.44 -27.79
CA ALA A 983 19.83 -0.68 -28.72
C ALA A 983 21.16 -1.41 -28.50
N TYR A 984 22.28 -0.68 -28.41
CA TYR A 984 23.61 -1.26 -28.20
C TYR A 984 23.70 -2.07 -26.90
N LEU A 985 23.19 -1.53 -25.79
CA LEU A 985 23.12 -2.24 -24.50
C LEU A 985 22.22 -3.50 -24.53
N PHE A 986 21.15 -3.48 -25.32
CA PHE A 986 20.25 -4.63 -25.47
C PHE A 986 20.86 -5.74 -26.35
N PHE A 987 21.53 -5.39 -27.44
CA PHE A 987 22.15 -6.36 -28.35
C PHE A 987 23.45 -6.95 -27.82
N PHE A 988 24.37 -6.16 -27.26
CA PHE A 988 25.67 -6.66 -26.82
C PHE A 988 25.64 -7.41 -25.49
N LYS A 989 24.77 -7.03 -24.53
CA LYS A 989 24.74 -7.70 -23.21
C LYS A 989 24.06 -9.07 -23.22
N TYR A 990 23.18 -9.33 -24.19
CA TYR A 990 22.46 -10.61 -24.31
C TYR A 990 22.96 -11.51 -25.45
N ASN A 991 23.98 -11.08 -26.20
CA ASN A 991 24.65 -11.84 -27.27
C ASN A 991 23.67 -12.63 -28.17
N VAL A 992 22.62 -11.93 -28.63
CA VAL A 992 21.49 -12.53 -29.36
C VAL A 992 21.96 -13.21 -30.65
N ILE A 993 23.00 -12.67 -31.30
CA ILE A 993 23.64 -13.27 -32.47
C ILE A 993 24.34 -14.59 -32.10
N GLY A 994 25.08 -14.63 -30.99
CA GLY A 994 25.70 -15.87 -30.48
C GLY A 994 24.69 -16.92 -30.00
N PHE A 995 23.50 -16.51 -29.55
CA PHE A 995 22.40 -17.41 -29.22
C PHE A 995 21.75 -17.98 -30.49
N ILE A 996 21.38 -17.12 -31.45
CA ILE A 996 20.82 -17.54 -32.75
C ILE A 996 21.82 -18.44 -33.49
N TYR A 997 23.10 -18.10 -33.54
CA TYR A 997 24.13 -18.91 -34.19
C TYR A 997 24.23 -20.30 -33.56
N ARG A 998 24.27 -20.41 -32.22
CA ARG A 998 24.29 -21.73 -31.55
C ARG A 998 23.01 -22.52 -31.75
N TYR A 999 21.85 -21.87 -31.72
CA TYR A 999 20.55 -22.55 -31.86
C TYR A 999 20.31 -23.03 -33.30
N VAL A 1000 20.69 -22.23 -34.30
CA VAL A 1000 20.62 -22.58 -35.71
C VAL A 1000 21.66 -23.64 -36.07
N MET A 1001 22.91 -23.52 -35.61
CA MET A 1001 23.91 -24.57 -35.83
C MET A 1001 23.57 -25.87 -35.08
N SER A 1002 23.00 -25.81 -33.87
CA SER A 1002 22.48 -27.00 -33.18
C SER A 1002 21.39 -27.71 -33.98
N TYR A 1003 20.56 -26.96 -34.72
CA TYR A 1003 19.50 -27.52 -35.56
C TYR A 1003 20.06 -28.14 -36.86
N PHE A 1004 21.07 -27.51 -37.47
CA PHE A 1004 21.76 -28.02 -38.66
C PHE A 1004 22.77 -29.15 -38.39
N ILE A 1005 23.23 -29.33 -37.15
CA ILE A 1005 24.08 -30.46 -36.74
C ILE A 1005 23.22 -31.67 -36.29
N SER A 1006 21.93 -31.46 -36.04
CA SER A 1006 20.94 -32.52 -35.75
C SER A 1006 20.15 -33.00 -36.98
N LEU A 1007 20.50 -32.49 -38.16
CA LEU A 1007 19.95 -32.83 -39.48
C LEU A 1007 21.02 -33.59 -40.29
#